data_AF-A0A1G7C1L6-F1
#
_entry.id   AF-A0A1G7C1L6-F1
#
_cell.length_a   1.000
_cell.length_b   1.000
_cell.length_c   1.000
_cell.angle_alpha   90.00
_cell.angle_beta   90.00
_cell.angle_gamma   90.00
#
_symmetry.space_group_name_H-M   'P 1'
#
loop_
_entity.id
_entity.type
_entity.pdbx_description
1 polymer ?
#
loop_
_entity_poly.entity_id
_entity_poly.type
_entity_poly.pdbx_seq_one_letter_code
_entity_poly.pdbx_strand_id
1 'polypeptide(L)'
;MKKLFLIITCCFVTASTFAQNIISETESGDAEGSLVQTPCAIIPEPVSLMKKTGTFTLPENVIIQTTKSAELKQSIAYLSDRITTATGKFVSTLASSTHPTIKLILNAQDDTQLGAEGYKLNVNPTQVVITANKPAGIFYGVQSLLQLFPAEIESKELVKDIKWKASCVDVVDYPKLGWRGLMFDVARHFFTKQEVKQFIDDMVRYKFNLLHLHLADDEGWRIEIKGLTKLTEIGAWSVKKTGTFGDFIPPTPDEPRTYGGFYTQEDIKELVQYAQERFVNILPEIDVPGHSLAIIASYPELSCTPDAVNYKVRSGEKIMDWSRGAPPIALVDNTLCPANEKVYTFLDTVITQVAKLFPFEYIHMGGDEASHNFWEKNDQIKQLMQREGLKTIPQVQAYFEKRVEQIVMAKGKKFMGWDEILEGGVSPTAAVMSWRGMKYGIQAANDKHNVVMSPTDFAYLDYMQADAITEPRVYASLRLNKAYQFNPVPASVNAQYVIGGQANLWTEQVFTFRQVEYMLWPRAFAISESVWSPIEKKNWTNFVDRTEQHFKRLDFAEIKYSPAIYDPIFTVKRSADKQLMVELTPEIDGLDIYYSFDNSTPDRFYPKYTGALQVPKDASMLRVITYRGKQPIGRLISMPVADLQKRSK
;
A
#
# COMPACT_ATOMS: atom_id res chain seq x y z
N MET A 1 -59.39 -4.89 -85.46
CA MET A 1 -60.88 -4.86 -85.32
C MET A 1 -61.22 -4.42 -83.88
N LYS A 2 -62.50 -4.07 -83.60
CA LYS A 2 -63.16 -3.74 -82.30
C LYS A 2 -62.41 -4.18 -81.01
N LYS A 3 -62.41 -3.52 -79.84
CA LYS A 3 -62.91 -2.24 -79.21
C LYS A 3 -62.27 -2.23 -77.76
N LEU A 4 -62.23 -1.23 -76.86
CA LEU A 4 -62.72 0.16 -76.64
C LEU A 4 -61.69 0.84 -75.66
N PHE A 5 -61.36 2.15 -75.71
CA PHE A 5 -61.86 3.27 -74.86
C PHE A 5 -62.32 2.89 -73.41
N LEU A 6 -62.03 3.66 -72.33
CA LEU A 6 -61.44 5.01 -72.18
C LEU A 6 -60.68 5.22 -70.82
N ILE A 7 -59.75 6.17 -70.86
CA ILE A 7 -58.85 6.79 -69.85
C ILE A 7 -59.52 7.24 -68.52
N ILE A 8 -58.79 7.23 -67.36
CA ILE A 8 -58.51 8.40 -66.47
C ILE A 8 -57.63 8.04 -65.21
N THR A 9 -56.34 8.42 -65.30
CA THR A 9 -55.54 9.27 -64.36
C THR A 9 -55.28 8.91 -62.86
N CYS A 10 -53.96 8.93 -62.50
CA CYS A 10 -53.33 9.11 -61.16
C CYS A 10 -53.43 7.97 -60.11
N CYS A 11 -52.45 7.76 -59.20
CA CYS A 11 -51.14 8.41 -58.99
C CYS A 11 -50.10 7.50 -58.25
N PHE A 12 -48.80 7.89 -58.32
CA PHE A 12 -47.62 7.50 -57.51
C PHE A 12 -47.56 6.15 -56.74
N VAL A 13 -46.54 5.34 -57.06
CA VAL A 13 -45.38 5.05 -56.15
C VAL A 13 -44.15 4.71 -57.00
N THR A 14 -43.00 5.37 -56.78
CA THR A 14 -41.67 4.88 -57.18
C THR A 14 -40.59 5.37 -56.20
N ALA A 15 -39.81 4.46 -55.63
CA ALA A 15 -38.59 4.81 -54.89
C ALA A 15 -37.38 4.83 -55.84
N SER A 16 -36.34 5.60 -55.51
CA SER A 16 -35.03 5.50 -56.19
C SER A 16 -33.89 6.02 -55.29
N THR A 17 -32.82 5.23 -55.20
CA THR A 17 -31.52 5.62 -54.64
C THR A 17 -30.70 6.37 -55.68
N PHE A 18 -29.85 7.33 -55.27
CA PHE A 18 -28.78 7.89 -56.10
C PHE A 18 -27.55 8.29 -55.29
N ALA A 19 -26.40 8.42 -55.97
CA ALA A 19 -25.13 8.84 -55.38
C ALA A 19 -24.37 9.81 -56.33
N GLN A 20 -23.62 10.75 -55.74
CA GLN A 20 -22.51 11.55 -56.30
C GLN A 20 -22.80 12.37 -57.59
N ASN A 21 -22.67 13.71 -57.62
CA ASN A 21 -21.38 14.41 -57.52
C ASN A 21 -21.49 15.95 -57.34
N ILE A 22 -20.53 16.51 -56.57
CA ILE A 22 -19.71 17.73 -56.77
C ILE A 22 -20.37 19.05 -57.28
N ILE A 23 -20.22 20.13 -56.48
CA ILE A 23 -19.70 21.48 -56.86
C ILE A 23 -19.28 22.23 -55.57
N SER A 24 -18.61 23.38 -55.68
CA SER A 24 -17.58 23.88 -54.74
C SER A 24 -17.95 25.03 -53.77
N GLU A 25 -17.12 25.15 -52.72
CA GLU A 25 -16.73 26.35 -51.96
C GLU A 25 -17.77 27.17 -51.16
N THR A 26 -17.57 27.20 -49.84
CA THR A 26 -17.46 28.46 -49.07
C THR A 26 -16.68 28.22 -47.78
N GLU A 27 -15.81 29.15 -47.38
CA GLU A 27 -15.09 29.08 -46.09
C GLU A 27 -16.01 29.49 -44.92
N SER A 28 -15.93 28.79 -43.79
CA SER A 28 -15.93 29.38 -42.43
C SER A 28 -16.02 28.32 -41.33
N GLY A 29 -15.37 28.57 -40.19
CA GLY A 29 -15.66 27.88 -38.93
C GLY A 29 -14.86 26.63 -38.63
N ASP A 30 -13.53 26.74 -38.48
CA ASP A 30 -12.79 25.83 -37.63
C ASP A 30 -13.35 25.93 -36.19
N ALA A 31 -14.19 24.96 -35.82
CA ALA A 31 -14.61 24.80 -34.44
C ALA A 31 -13.43 24.25 -33.64
N GLU A 32 -12.74 25.12 -32.90
CA GLU A 32 -11.56 24.77 -32.09
C GLU A 32 -11.84 23.52 -31.25
N GLY A 33 -11.24 22.40 -31.67
CA GLY A 33 -11.31 21.14 -30.93
C GLY A 33 -10.64 21.35 -29.59
N SER A 34 -11.46 21.52 -28.54
CA SER A 34 -11.02 21.83 -27.17
C SER A 34 -9.74 21.10 -26.82
N LEU A 35 -8.66 21.87 -26.64
CA LEU A 35 -7.34 21.33 -26.31
C LEU A 35 -7.43 20.68 -24.93
N VAL A 36 -7.67 19.36 -24.93
CA VAL A 36 -7.62 18.51 -23.74
C VAL A 36 -6.17 18.47 -23.26
N GLN A 37 -5.78 19.51 -22.53
CA GLN A 37 -4.47 19.61 -21.90
C GLN A 37 -4.37 18.47 -20.89
N THR A 38 -3.39 17.59 -21.08
CA THR A 38 -3.10 16.51 -20.11
C THR A 38 -3.05 17.09 -18.69
N PRO A 39 -3.94 16.66 -17.77
CA PRO A 39 -3.89 17.10 -16.39
C PRO A 39 -2.53 16.72 -15.78
N CYS A 40 -1.94 17.63 -15.01
CA CYS A 40 -0.68 17.36 -14.31
C CYS A 40 -0.97 16.54 -13.05
N ALA A 41 -1.32 15.27 -13.24
CA ALA A 41 -1.60 14.33 -12.16
C ALA A 41 -0.28 13.73 -11.65
N ILE A 42 0.34 14.40 -10.68
CA ILE A 42 1.51 13.89 -9.96
C ILE A 42 1.07 13.45 -8.56
N ILE A 43 1.26 12.17 -8.23
CA ILE A 43 1.08 11.62 -6.88
C ILE A 43 2.47 11.21 -6.34
N PRO A 44 2.86 11.63 -5.13
CA PRO A 44 2.19 12.61 -4.26
C PRO A 44 2.25 14.05 -4.82
N GLU A 45 1.26 14.88 -4.49
CA GLU A 45 1.16 16.29 -4.90
C GLU A 45 2.42 17.10 -4.53
N PRO A 46 3.10 17.75 -5.48
CA PRO A 46 4.32 18.50 -5.19
C PRO A 46 4.14 19.71 -4.28
N VAL A 47 5.20 20.07 -3.54
CA VAL A 47 5.25 21.32 -2.74
C VAL A 47 4.87 22.53 -3.60
N SER A 48 5.40 22.63 -4.83
CA SER A 48 4.99 23.64 -5.82
C SER A 48 5.00 23.07 -7.23
N LEU A 49 3.91 23.30 -7.97
CA LEU A 49 3.77 23.00 -9.40
C LEU A 49 3.16 24.23 -10.09
N MET A 50 3.92 24.85 -10.98
CA MET A 50 3.50 25.99 -11.80
C MET A 50 3.41 25.55 -13.26
N LYS A 51 2.19 25.36 -13.76
CA LYS A 51 1.94 25.06 -15.19
C LYS A 51 2.37 26.24 -16.06
N LYS A 52 2.97 25.94 -17.22
CA LYS A 52 3.41 26.92 -18.23
C LYS A 52 2.72 26.64 -19.56
N THR A 53 2.77 27.62 -20.46
CA THR A 53 2.24 27.48 -21.82
C THR A 53 3.08 26.49 -22.64
N GLY A 54 2.41 25.66 -23.45
CA GLY A 54 3.03 24.71 -24.37
C GLY A 54 3.20 23.29 -23.83
N THR A 55 3.78 22.43 -24.66
CA THR A 55 4.07 21.02 -24.35
C THR A 55 5.47 20.65 -24.80
N PHE A 56 6.25 20.00 -23.93
CA PHE A 56 7.42 19.24 -24.37
C PHE A 56 6.95 18.00 -25.17
N THR A 57 7.69 17.61 -26.20
CA THR A 57 7.44 16.37 -26.96
C THR A 57 8.72 15.56 -27.04
N LEU A 58 8.67 14.29 -26.67
CA LEU A 58 9.85 13.43 -26.60
C LEU A 58 10.36 13.09 -28.03
N PRO A 59 11.57 13.54 -28.43
CA PRO A 59 12.12 13.29 -29.77
C PRO A 59 12.46 11.82 -29.99
N GLU A 60 12.90 11.44 -31.20
CA GLU A 60 13.22 10.04 -31.50
C GLU A 60 14.56 9.58 -30.92
N ASN A 61 15.55 10.48 -30.91
CA ASN A 61 16.81 10.30 -30.21
C ASN A 61 16.77 11.13 -28.92
N VAL A 62 16.74 10.45 -27.78
CA VAL A 62 16.71 11.06 -26.44
C VAL A 62 18.13 11.12 -25.89
N ILE A 63 18.62 12.33 -25.66
CA ILE A 63 19.93 12.58 -25.04
C ILE A 63 19.72 12.96 -23.58
N ILE A 64 20.09 12.06 -22.67
CA ILE A 64 20.25 12.35 -21.24
C ILE A 64 21.65 12.93 -21.03
N GLN A 65 21.74 14.18 -20.59
CA GLN A 65 23.01 14.82 -20.26
C GLN A 65 23.25 14.84 -18.75
N THR A 66 24.41 14.36 -18.31
CA THR A 66 24.93 14.64 -16.97
C THR A 66 26.45 14.48 -16.89
N THR A 67 27.10 15.36 -16.14
CA THR A 67 28.51 15.24 -15.74
C THR A 67 28.73 14.23 -14.60
N LYS A 68 27.66 13.67 -14.03
CA LYS A 68 27.66 12.81 -12.84
C LYS A 68 27.06 11.43 -13.13
N SER A 69 27.46 10.82 -14.25
CA SER A 69 26.89 9.56 -14.75
C SER A 69 27.16 8.36 -13.83
N ALA A 70 28.23 8.39 -13.03
CA ALA A 70 28.51 7.37 -12.03
C ALA A 70 27.56 7.49 -10.83
N GLU A 71 27.43 8.68 -10.24
CA GLU A 71 26.55 8.92 -9.09
C GLU A 71 25.06 8.83 -9.42
N LEU A 72 24.68 9.05 -10.68
CA LEU A 72 23.30 9.02 -11.17
C LEU A 72 22.95 7.74 -11.96
N LYS A 73 23.83 6.73 -11.98
CA LYS A 73 23.70 5.50 -12.80
C LYS A 73 22.29 4.91 -12.76
N GLN A 74 21.70 4.75 -11.57
CA GLN A 74 20.41 4.08 -11.41
C GLN A 74 19.23 4.93 -11.88
N SER A 75 19.25 6.24 -11.61
CA SER A 75 18.23 7.17 -12.14
C SER A 75 18.28 7.27 -13.67
N ILE A 76 19.49 7.20 -14.26
CA ILE A 76 19.69 7.12 -15.71
C ILE A 76 19.15 5.80 -16.25
N ALA A 77 19.50 4.66 -15.65
CA ALA A 77 19.06 3.34 -16.08
C ALA A 77 17.53 3.21 -16.04
N TYR A 78 16.90 3.58 -14.92
CA TYR A 78 15.45 3.55 -14.74
C TYR A 78 14.72 4.44 -15.77
N LEU A 79 15.18 5.68 -15.98
CA LEU A 79 14.60 6.58 -16.98
C LEU A 79 14.82 6.08 -18.41
N SER A 80 15.99 5.49 -18.70
CA SER A 80 16.31 4.98 -20.04
C SER A 80 15.48 3.75 -20.38
N ASP A 81 15.33 2.81 -19.45
CA ASP A 81 14.46 1.63 -19.59
C ASP A 81 13.00 2.05 -19.81
N ARG A 82 12.43 2.84 -18.90
CA ARG A 82 11.04 3.31 -18.97
C ARG A 82 10.72 4.08 -20.26
N ILE A 83 11.67 4.83 -20.81
CA ILE A 83 11.51 5.45 -22.14
C ILE A 83 11.66 4.40 -23.25
N THR A 84 12.72 3.60 -23.27
CA THR A 84 13.00 2.68 -24.39
C THR A 84 11.88 1.64 -24.55
N THR A 85 11.47 1.03 -23.44
CA THR A 85 10.48 -0.07 -23.40
C THR A 85 9.10 0.37 -23.87
N ALA A 86 8.53 1.41 -23.28
CA ALA A 86 7.18 1.87 -23.62
C ALA A 86 7.11 2.63 -24.96
N THR A 87 8.17 3.36 -25.34
CA THR A 87 8.12 4.32 -26.46
C THR A 87 8.90 3.89 -27.72
N GLY A 88 9.82 2.92 -27.60
CA GLY A 88 10.70 2.46 -28.68
C GLY A 88 11.88 3.39 -29.01
N LYS A 89 12.00 4.51 -28.29
CA LYS A 89 12.94 5.60 -28.61
C LYS A 89 14.37 5.29 -28.19
N PHE A 90 15.33 5.78 -28.98
CA PHE A 90 16.76 5.57 -28.72
C PHE A 90 17.25 6.50 -27.62
N VAL A 91 17.51 5.95 -26.43
CA VAL A 91 18.08 6.72 -25.31
C VAL A 91 19.61 6.61 -25.31
N SER A 92 20.27 7.75 -25.14
CA SER A 92 21.73 7.87 -25.04
C SER A 92 22.10 8.75 -23.85
N THR A 93 23.25 8.48 -23.22
CA THR A 93 23.77 9.28 -22.10
C THR A 93 25.09 9.94 -22.49
N LEU A 94 25.19 11.26 -22.33
CA LEU A 94 26.38 12.05 -22.68
C LEU A 94 26.82 12.97 -21.52
N ALA A 95 28.13 13.19 -21.38
CA ALA A 95 28.65 14.16 -20.42
C ALA A 95 28.32 15.62 -20.79
N SER A 96 28.23 15.90 -22.09
CA SER A 96 27.89 17.21 -22.65
C SER A 96 27.22 17.05 -24.01
N SER A 97 26.27 17.93 -24.33
CA SER A 97 25.62 18.08 -25.64
C SER A 97 25.21 19.54 -25.84
N THR A 98 25.15 19.99 -27.10
CA THR A 98 24.57 21.31 -27.45
C THR A 98 23.04 21.29 -27.39
N HIS A 99 22.42 20.13 -27.65
CA HIS A 99 20.96 19.95 -27.70
C HIS A 99 20.52 18.69 -26.93
N PRO A 100 20.76 18.63 -25.60
CA PRO A 100 20.28 17.53 -24.77
C PRO A 100 18.77 17.57 -24.60
N THR A 101 18.15 16.40 -24.57
CA THR A 101 16.71 16.23 -24.37
C THR A 101 16.33 16.35 -22.89
N ILE A 102 17.15 15.78 -22.01
CA ILE A 102 16.96 15.76 -20.56
C ILE A 102 18.30 16.07 -19.90
N LYS A 103 18.35 16.99 -18.94
CA LYS A 103 19.53 17.28 -18.10
C LYS A 103 19.28 16.78 -16.68
N LEU A 104 20.21 15.99 -16.13
CA LEU A 104 20.21 15.56 -14.74
C LEU A 104 21.42 16.18 -14.02
N ILE A 105 21.18 17.10 -13.08
CA ILE A 105 22.23 17.97 -12.52
C ILE A 105 22.25 17.84 -10.99
N LEU A 106 23.35 17.30 -10.45
CA LEU A 106 23.63 17.48 -9.02
C LEU A 106 24.13 18.91 -8.78
N ASN A 107 23.53 19.60 -7.81
CA ASN A 107 23.87 20.98 -7.47
C ASN A 107 25.32 21.06 -6.97
N ALA A 108 26.06 22.09 -7.41
CA ALA A 108 27.46 22.29 -7.01
C ALA A 108 27.61 22.81 -5.56
N GLN A 109 26.54 23.33 -4.98
CA GLN A 109 26.35 23.70 -3.58
C GLN A 109 24.94 23.28 -3.18
N ASP A 110 24.72 22.77 -1.96
CA ASP A 110 23.42 22.26 -1.55
C ASP A 110 22.40 23.39 -1.37
N ASP A 111 21.26 23.27 -2.06
CA ASP A 111 20.09 24.13 -1.90
C ASP A 111 19.36 23.72 -0.61
N THR A 112 19.39 24.59 0.40
CA THR A 112 18.86 24.27 1.75
C THR A 112 17.36 23.99 1.76
N GLN A 113 16.59 24.41 0.75
CA GLN A 113 15.18 24.08 0.63
C GLN A 113 14.96 22.60 0.24
N LEU A 114 15.88 22.00 -0.51
CA LEU A 114 15.70 20.66 -1.08
C LEU A 114 16.17 19.53 -0.15
N GLY A 115 17.00 19.82 0.86
CA GLY A 115 17.54 18.80 1.77
C GLY A 115 18.32 17.71 1.00
N ALA A 116 18.08 16.43 1.32
CA ALA A 116 18.72 15.30 0.64
C ALA A 116 17.88 14.67 -0.49
N GLU A 117 16.55 14.78 -0.41
CA GLU A 117 15.60 14.07 -1.28
C GLU A 117 14.76 14.98 -2.18
N GLY A 118 14.87 16.30 -2.03
CA GLY A 118 14.17 17.27 -2.86
C GLY A 118 14.83 17.53 -4.21
N TYR A 119 14.03 18.05 -5.14
CA TYR A 119 14.44 18.37 -6.50
C TYR A 119 13.70 19.59 -7.07
N LYS A 120 14.23 20.09 -8.19
CA LYS A 120 13.57 21.05 -9.08
C LYS A 120 13.46 20.44 -10.47
N LEU A 121 12.27 20.44 -11.05
CA LEU A 121 11.96 19.87 -12.37
C LEU A 121 11.37 20.97 -13.26
N ASN A 122 12.11 21.37 -14.28
CA ASN A 122 11.64 22.26 -15.34
C ASN A 122 11.35 21.45 -16.61
N VAL A 123 10.14 21.59 -17.14
CA VAL A 123 9.73 21.08 -18.44
C VAL A 123 9.38 22.29 -19.32
N ASN A 124 10.11 22.48 -20.40
CA ASN A 124 9.88 23.52 -21.40
C ASN A 124 9.82 22.88 -22.80
N PRO A 125 9.44 23.62 -23.87
CA PRO A 125 9.22 23.01 -25.18
C PRO A 125 10.43 22.33 -25.84
N THR A 126 11.67 22.59 -25.40
CA THR A 126 12.90 22.08 -26.06
C THR A 126 13.70 21.09 -25.20
N GLN A 127 13.65 21.17 -23.88
CA GLN A 127 14.39 20.29 -22.97
C GLN A 127 13.66 20.08 -21.63
N VAL A 128 13.99 18.98 -20.95
CA VAL A 128 13.69 18.79 -19.52
C VAL A 128 14.95 19.02 -18.70
N VAL A 129 14.84 19.62 -17.51
CA VAL A 129 15.95 19.79 -16.56
C VAL A 129 15.49 19.34 -15.17
N ILE A 130 16.22 18.42 -14.56
CA ILE A 130 16.06 17.99 -13.17
C ILE A 130 17.33 18.37 -12.40
N THR A 131 17.19 19.12 -11.32
CA THR A 131 18.30 19.44 -10.40
C THR A 131 17.99 19.00 -8.98
N ALA A 132 19.00 18.54 -8.24
CA ALA A 132 18.87 18.11 -6.85
C ALA A 132 20.22 18.16 -6.12
N ASN A 133 20.20 18.10 -4.79
CA ASN A 133 21.42 18.09 -3.97
C ASN A 133 22.13 16.73 -3.97
N LYS A 134 21.36 15.63 -3.99
CA LYS A 134 21.86 14.24 -3.92
C LYS A 134 21.11 13.37 -4.96
N PRO A 135 21.65 12.18 -5.33
CA PRO A 135 21.03 11.31 -6.33
C PRO A 135 19.57 10.92 -6.08
N ALA A 136 19.15 10.78 -4.81
CA ALA A 136 17.77 10.48 -4.45
C ALA A 136 16.77 11.53 -4.97
N GLY A 137 17.10 12.83 -4.87
CA GLY A 137 16.25 13.88 -5.44
C GLY A 137 16.14 13.80 -6.97
N ILE A 138 17.24 13.47 -7.67
CA ILE A 138 17.19 13.22 -9.13
C ILE A 138 16.23 12.05 -9.43
N PHE A 139 16.27 10.98 -8.62
CA PHE A 139 15.39 9.83 -8.79
C PHE A 139 13.90 10.18 -8.57
N TYR A 140 13.54 10.88 -7.49
CA TYR A 140 12.16 11.31 -7.28
C TYR A 140 11.67 12.35 -8.33
N GLY A 141 12.58 13.18 -8.84
CA GLY A 141 12.32 14.05 -9.99
C GLY A 141 12.05 13.27 -11.28
N VAL A 142 12.73 12.14 -11.49
CA VAL A 142 12.46 11.19 -12.58
C VAL A 142 11.09 10.53 -12.43
N GLN A 143 10.68 10.14 -11.23
CA GLN A 143 9.33 9.60 -10.99
C GLN A 143 8.25 10.63 -11.37
N SER A 144 8.40 11.89 -10.92
CA SER A 144 7.48 12.97 -11.30
C SER A 144 7.51 13.31 -12.80
N LEU A 145 8.64 13.16 -13.49
CA LEU A 145 8.72 13.33 -14.95
C LEU A 145 7.92 12.24 -15.69
N LEU A 146 8.03 10.98 -15.28
CA LEU A 146 7.23 9.88 -15.85
C LEU A 146 5.73 10.11 -15.63
N GLN A 147 5.35 10.69 -14.49
CA GLN A 147 3.96 11.07 -14.20
C GLN A 147 3.43 12.26 -15.04
N LEU A 148 4.29 12.99 -15.76
CA LEU A 148 3.87 14.06 -16.69
C LEU A 148 3.66 13.61 -18.15
N PHE A 149 4.18 12.43 -18.53
CA PHE A 149 3.94 11.81 -19.83
C PHE A 149 2.58 11.08 -19.89
N PRO A 150 2.10 10.63 -21.06
CA PRO A 150 0.89 9.79 -21.16
C PRO A 150 0.99 8.52 -20.29
N ALA A 151 -0.14 7.95 -19.86
CA ALA A 151 -0.17 6.82 -18.91
C ALA A 151 0.50 5.56 -19.48
N GLU A 152 0.50 5.44 -20.81
CA GLU A 152 1.17 4.47 -21.66
C GLU A 152 2.67 4.33 -21.34
N ILE A 153 3.30 5.33 -20.71
CA ILE A 153 4.71 5.28 -20.29
C ILE A 153 4.99 4.23 -19.19
N GLU A 154 3.95 3.75 -18.49
CA GLU A 154 4.06 2.62 -17.55
C GLU A 154 4.07 1.25 -18.22
N SER A 155 3.83 1.18 -19.54
CA SER A 155 3.78 -0.07 -20.29
C SER A 155 5.10 -0.86 -20.24
N LYS A 156 4.98 -2.18 -20.08
CA LYS A 156 6.09 -3.14 -20.19
C LYS A 156 6.41 -3.51 -21.64
N GLU A 157 5.61 -3.04 -22.59
CA GLU A 157 5.76 -3.26 -24.03
C GLU A 157 5.63 -1.97 -24.85
N LEU A 158 6.11 -2.00 -26.10
CA LEU A 158 6.08 -0.88 -27.03
C LEU A 158 4.65 -0.44 -27.39
N VAL A 159 4.25 0.76 -26.98
CA VAL A 159 2.95 1.37 -27.34
C VAL A 159 3.12 2.28 -28.56
N LYS A 160 2.38 1.97 -29.64
CA LYS A 160 2.44 2.69 -30.92
C LYS A 160 1.45 3.85 -30.99
N ASP A 161 1.68 4.76 -31.93
CA ASP A 161 0.82 5.92 -32.27
C ASP A 161 0.58 6.95 -31.14
N ILE A 162 1.26 6.80 -30.00
CA ILE A 162 1.23 7.74 -28.88
C ILE A 162 2.07 8.98 -29.18
N LYS A 163 1.46 10.15 -29.00
CA LYS A 163 2.18 11.44 -29.01
C LYS A 163 2.75 11.70 -27.62
N TRP A 164 3.97 11.19 -27.38
CA TRP A 164 4.73 11.28 -26.13
C TRP A 164 5.01 12.74 -25.70
N LYS A 165 4.02 13.35 -25.04
CA LYS A 165 4.03 14.77 -24.63
C LYS A 165 3.93 14.93 -23.12
N ALA A 166 4.63 15.93 -22.61
CA ALA A 166 4.49 16.41 -21.23
C ALA A 166 4.04 17.88 -21.23
N SER A 167 3.18 18.26 -20.27
CA SER A 167 2.85 19.66 -20.02
C SER A 167 4.11 20.43 -19.59
N CYS A 168 4.31 21.65 -20.11
CA CYS A 168 5.38 22.52 -19.60
C CYS A 168 5.06 22.93 -18.15
N VAL A 169 6.04 22.79 -17.25
CA VAL A 169 5.90 23.06 -15.80
C VAL A 169 7.22 23.57 -15.21
N ASP A 170 7.13 24.36 -14.14
CA ASP A 170 8.17 24.42 -13.11
C ASP A 170 7.65 23.68 -11.87
N VAL A 171 8.42 22.74 -11.35
CA VAL A 171 8.15 22.02 -10.09
C VAL A 171 9.30 22.24 -9.12
N VAL A 172 8.97 22.51 -7.86
CA VAL A 172 9.89 22.46 -6.71
C VAL A 172 9.24 21.52 -5.69
N ASP A 173 9.96 20.50 -5.27
CA ASP A 173 9.38 19.42 -4.47
C ASP A 173 10.39 18.79 -3.51
N TYR A 174 9.92 18.39 -2.34
CA TYR A 174 10.71 17.77 -1.27
C TYR A 174 9.77 17.12 -0.25
N PRO A 175 10.18 16.01 0.41
CA PRO A 175 9.31 15.32 1.35
C PRO A 175 9.14 16.08 2.67
N LYS A 176 7.90 16.10 3.17
CA LYS A 176 7.52 16.54 4.52
C LYS A 176 8.18 15.69 5.62
N LEU A 177 8.40 14.39 5.39
CA LEU A 177 8.96 13.45 6.36
C LEU A 177 10.07 12.58 5.75
N GLY A 178 11.11 12.32 6.55
CA GLY A 178 12.26 11.49 6.16
C GLY A 178 11.92 9.99 6.09
N TRP A 179 11.02 9.50 6.94
CA TRP A 179 10.51 8.13 6.89
C TRP A 179 9.18 8.07 6.15
N ARG A 180 9.15 7.36 5.01
CA ARG A 180 7.97 7.16 4.17
C ARG A 180 7.86 5.67 3.87
N GLY A 181 7.21 4.95 4.79
CA GLY A 181 7.22 3.49 4.82
C GLY A 181 6.02 2.83 4.13
N LEU A 182 6.27 1.65 3.56
CA LEU A 182 5.26 0.60 3.41
C LEU A 182 5.79 -0.67 4.07
N MET A 183 4.95 -1.31 4.88
CA MET A 183 5.23 -2.63 5.48
C MET A 183 4.62 -3.75 4.63
N PHE A 184 5.30 -4.89 4.60
CA PHE A 184 4.89 -6.11 3.88
C PHE A 184 5.09 -7.33 4.78
N ASP A 185 3.99 -7.94 5.21
CA ASP A 185 3.96 -9.25 5.87
C ASP A 185 4.23 -10.36 4.86
N VAL A 186 5.41 -10.98 4.99
CA VAL A 186 5.80 -12.18 4.25
C VAL A 186 5.85 -13.42 5.17
N ALA A 187 5.44 -13.28 6.44
CA ALA A 187 5.43 -14.31 7.45
C ALA A 187 4.15 -15.14 7.38
N ARG A 188 2.97 -14.52 7.39
CA ARG A 188 1.67 -15.20 7.31
C ARG A 188 1.54 -15.97 6.00
N HIS A 189 1.90 -15.33 4.89
CA HIS A 189 2.04 -15.95 3.57
C HIS A 189 3.40 -15.59 2.95
N PHE A 190 4.12 -16.58 2.43
CA PHE A 190 5.44 -16.34 1.83
C PHE A 190 5.32 -15.81 0.40
N PHE A 191 6.04 -14.71 0.11
CA PHE A 191 6.19 -14.12 -1.21
C PHE A 191 7.63 -14.27 -1.71
N THR A 192 7.80 -14.54 -2.99
CA THR A 192 9.13 -14.77 -3.58
C THR A 192 9.99 -13.50 -3.60
N LYS A 193 11.31 -13.67 -3.71
CA LYS A 193 12.26 -12.57 -3.93
C LYS A 193 11.83 -11.64 -5.07
N GLN A 194 11.23 -12.17 -6.14
CA GLN A 194 10.78 -11.37 -7.28
C GLN A 194 9.52 -10.54 -6.97
N GLU A 195 8.61 -11.05 -6.13
CA GLU A 195 7.44 -10.30 -5.65
C GLU A 195 7.84 -9.19 -4.67
N VAL A 196 8.82 -9.42 -3.79
CA VAL A 196 9.39 -8.35 -2.94
C VAL A 196 10.09 -7.27 -3.79
N LYS A 197 10.77 -7.65 -4.88
CA LYS A 197 11.30 -6.70 -5.87
C LYS A 197 10.21 -5.88 -6.55
N GLN A 198 9.11 -6.52 -6.97
CA GLN A 198 7.96 -5.82 -7.57
C GLN A 198 7.33 -4.82 -6.59
N PHE A 199 7.19 -5.20 -5.31
CA PHE A 199 6.72 -4.30 -4.24
C PHE A 199 7.60 -3.05 -4.10
N ILE A 200 8.92 -3.20 -4.21
CA ILE A 200 9.88 -2.08 -4.20
C ILE A 200 9.71 -1.22 -5.46
N ASP A 201 9.66 -1.82 -6.66
CA ASP A 201 9.41 -1.10 -7.93
C ASP A 201 8.08 -0.34 -7.93
N ASP A 202 7.08 -0.80 -7.18
CA ASP A 202 5.77 -0.15 -7.09
C ASP A 202 5.73 0.96 -6.02
N MET A 203 6.42 0.81 -4.89
CA MET A 203 6.48 1.88 -3.87
C MET A 203 7.19 3.13 -4.39
N VAL A 204 8.27 2.96 -5.18
CA VAL A 204 9.13 4.09 -5.57
C VAL A 204 8.50 5.02 -6.60
N ARG A 205 7.56 4.51 -7.42
CA ARG A 205 6.70 5.34 -8.28
C ARG A 205 5.97 6.42 -7.48
N TYR A 206 5.66 6.12 -6.21
CA TYR A 206 4.95 6.99 -5.26
C TYR A 206 5.86 7.52 -4.14
N LYS A 207 7.17 7.57 -4.40
CA LYS A 207 8.20 8.25 -3.58
C LYS A 207 8.32 7.76 -2.12
N PHE A 208 7.82 6.56 -1.81
CA PHE A 208 8.16 5.83 -0.58
C PHE A 208 9.66 5.48 -0.58
N ASN A 209 10.27 5.41 0.60
CA ASN A 209 11.73 5.22 0.75
C ASN A 209 12.12 4.18 1.82
N LEU A 210 11.14 3.46 2.38
CA LEU A 210 11.39 2.40 3.35
C LEU A 210 10.43 1.23 3.13
N LEU A 211 11.00 0.04 2.95
CA LEU A 211 10.31 -1.23 3.09
C LEU A 211 10.47 -1.70 4.53
N HIS A 212 9.37 -1.89 5.23
CA HIS A 212 9.36 -2.62 6.50
C HIS A 212 9.00 -4.08 6.19
N LEU A 213 9.97 -4.98 6.33
CA LEU A 213 9.85 -6.37 5.92
C LEU A 213 9.70 -7.26 7.16
N HIS A 214 8.48 -7.76 7.36
CA HIS A 214 8.11 -8.58 8.51
C HIS A 214 8.41 -10.06 8.22
N LEU A 215 9.47 -10.57 8.86
CA LEU A 215 10.17 -11.81 8.48
C LEU A 215 9.92 -13.00 9.42
N ALA A 216 9.22 -12.81 10.54
CA ALA A 216 8.95 -13.87 11.50
C ALA A 216 7.62 -13.62 12.24
N ASP A 217 6.73 -14.60 12.18
CA ASP A 217 5.47 -14.68 12.93
C ASP A 217 5.12 -16.17 13.22
N ASP A 218 3.94 -16.43 13.79
CA ASP A 218 3.46 -17.74 14.18
C ASP A 218 3.34 -18.73 13.01
N GLU A 219 3.01 -18.27 11.80
CA GLU A 219 2.89 -19.08 10.58
C GLU A 219 4.20 -19.25 9.80
N GLY A 220 5.28 -18.58 10.19
CA GLY A 220 6.43 -18.52 9.31
C GLY A 220 7.63 -17.74 9.79
N TRP A 221 8.76 -18.43 9.84
CA TRP A 221 10.10 -17.83 9.85
C TRP A 221 10.68 -17.75 8.43
N ARG A 222 11.14 -16.57 8.00
CA ARG A 222 11.41 -16.29 6.57
C ARG A 222 12.85 -15.94 6.20
N ILE A 223 13.83 -16.06 7.09
CA ILE A 223 15.24 -15.67 6.83
C ILE A 223 16.28 -16.71 7.27
N GLU A 224 17.27 -17.01 6.43
CA GLU A 224 18.37 -17.91 6.80
C GLU A 224 19.25 -17.33 7.93
N ILE A 225 19.26 -17.99 9.09
CA ILE A 225 20.21 -17.72 10.19
C ILE A 225 21.17 -18.91 10.32
N LYS A 226 22.43 -18.69 9.97
CA LYS A 226 23.44 -19.76 9.92
C LYS A 226 23.75 -20.25 11.34
N GLY A 227 23.76 -21.58 11.51
CA GLY A 227 23.84 -22.26 12.80
C GLY A 227 22.50 -22.51 13.50
N LEU A 228 21.39 -21.93 13.03
CA LEU A 228 20.04 -22.12 13.57
C LEU A 228 19.10 -22.71 12.51
N THR A 229 19.54 -23.79 11.85
CA THR A 229 18.92 -24.31 10.62
C THR A 229 17.47 -24.75 10.78
N LYS A 230 17.05 -25.17 11.98
CA LYS A 230 15.64 -25.53 12.24
C LYS A 230 14.66 -24.38 11.95
N LEU A 231 15.09 -23.12 12.04
CA LEU A 231 14.25 -21.98 11.69
C LEU A 231 13.77 -22.04 10.22
N THR A 232 14.55 -22.64 9.31
CA THR A 232 14.21 -22.80 7.90
C THR A 232 13.93 -24.24 7.46
N GLU A 233 14.35 -25.24 8.25
CA GLU A 233 13.93 -26.66 8.09
C GLU A 233 12.52 -26.91 8.65
N ILE A 234 12.10 -26.18 9.69
CA ILE A 234 10.82 -26.35 10.40
C ILE A 234 10.04 -25.03 10.38
N GLY A 235 10.60 -23.95 10.95
CA GLY A 235 9.90 -22.67 11.15
C GLY A 235 9.36 -22.02 9.87
N ALA A 236 9.93 -22.31 8.71
CA ALA A 236 9.46 -21.81 7.42
C ALA A 236 8.23 -22.55 6.85
N TRP A 237 7.73 -23.62 7.48
CA TRP A 237 6.76 -24.54 6.86
C TRP A 237 5.50 -24.82 7.68
N SER A 238 4.36 -24.38 7.15
CA SER A 238 3.01 -24.64 7.67
C SER A 238 2.23 -25.59 6.76
N VAL A 239 1.03 -26.01 7.19
CA VAL A 239 0.15 -26.87 6.40
C VAL A 239 -0.66 -26.01 5.42
N LYS A 240 -0.76 -26.43 4.16
CA LYS A 240 -1.55 -25.69 3.17
C LYS A 240 -3.04 -25.79 3.46
N LYS A 241 -3.64 -24.72 4.01
CA LYS A 241 -5.09 -24.55 4.18
C LYS A 241 -5.66 -23.62 3.09
N THR A 242 -6.98 -23.63 2.94
CA THR A 242 -7.74 -22.80 1.96
C THR A 242 -9.08 -22.43 2.57
N GLY A 243 -9.51 -21.17 2.43
CA GLY A 243 -10.72 -20.62 3.05
C GLY A 243 -10.40 -19.36 3.84
N THR A 244 -11.11 -19.14 4.95
CA THR A 244 -10.95 -17.96 5.80
C THR A 244 -9.91 -18.22 6.89
N PHE A 245 -8.80 -17.48 6.85
CA PHE A 245 -7.80 -17.47 7.93
C PHE A 245 -8.44 -17.01 9.24
N GLY A 246 -8.02 -17.61 10.36
CA GLY A 246 -8.66 -17.53 11.67
C GLY A 246 -9.66 -18.67 11.92
N ASP A 247 -10.42 -19.07 10.90
CA ASP A 247 -11.47 -20.10 10.99
C ASP A 247 -11.02 -21.50 10.52
N PHE A 248 -9.73 -21.69 10.20
CA PHE A 248 -9.23 -23.00 9.79
C PHE A 248 -9.31 -24.05 10.91
N ILE A 249 -9.72 -25.26 10.52
CA ILE A 249 -9.63 -26.44 11.37
C ILE A 249 -8.15 -26.72 11.66
N PRO A 250 -7.73 -26.84 12.94
CA PRO A 250 -6.36 -27.13 13.31
C PRO A 250 -5.79 -28.36 12.58
N PRO A 251 -4.54 -28.33 12.09
CA PRO A 251 -3.98 -29.45 11.36
C PRO A 251 -3.86 -30.72 12.20
N THR A 252 -4.03 -31.89 11.59
CA THR A 252 -3.70 -33.16 12.24
C THR A 252 -2.16 -33.32 12.35
N PRO A 253 -1.64 -34.17 13.27
CA PRO A 253 -0.20 -34.35 13.44
C PRO A 253 0.54 -34.80 12.17
N ASP A 254 -0.14 -35.56 11.31
CA ASP A 254 0.41 -36.17 10.10
C ASP A 254 0.19 -35.34 8.82
N GLU A 255 -0.47 -34.16 8.89
CA GLU A 255 -0.66 -33.30 7.73
C GLU A 255 0.68 -32.70 7.24
N PRO A 256 1.02 -32.80 5.94
CA PRO A 256 2.33 -32.41 5.44
C PRO A 256 2.54 -30.88 5.46
N ARG A 257 3.67 -30.48 6.05
CA ARG A 257 4.08 -29.08 6.19
C ARG A 257 4.95 -28.68 5.02
N THR A 258 4.30 -28.18 3.97
CA THR A 258 4.89 -27.89 2.65
C THR A 258 4.48 -26.52 2.10
N TYR A 259 3.76 -25.70 2.89
CA TYR A 259 3.41 -24.34 2.52
C TYR A 259 4.33 -23.34 3.23
N GLY A 260 4.83 -22.34 2.50
CA GLY A 260 5.78 -21.36 3.02
C GLY A 260 7.05 -21.27 2.16
N GLY A 261 8.18 -21.05 2.81
CA GLY A 261 9.46 -20.70 2.20
C GLY A 261 10.24 -19.67 3.02
N PHE A 262 11.45 -19.34 2.58
CA PHE A 262 12.35 -18.39 3.25
C PHE A 262 13.36 -17.81 2.24
N TYR A 263 14.01 -16.70 2.61
CA TYR A 263 15.10 -16.08 1.86
C TYR A 263 16.45 -16.55 2.42
N THR A 264 17.39 -16.93 1.55
CA THR A 264 18.80 -17.12 1.94
C THR A 264 19.46 -15.79 2.29
N GLN A 265 20.62 -15.83 2.95
CA GLN A 265 21.40 -14.61 3.21
C GLN A 265 21.86 -13.91 1.93
N GLU A 266 21.98 -14.63 0.82
CA GLU A 266 22.30 -14.04 -0.48
C GLU A 266 21.06 -13.41 -1.14
N ASP A 267 19.88 -14.01 -0.99
CA ASP A 267 18.60 -13.38 -1.39
C ASP A 267 18.35 -12.06 -0.66
N ILE A 268 18.62 -12.01 0.64
CA ILE A 268 18.49 -10.78 1.44
C ILE A 268 19.48 -9.70 0.98
N LYS A 269 20.75 -10.05 0.71
CA LYS A 269 21.73 -9.09 0.15
C LYS A 269 21.28 -8.55 -1.20
N GLU A 270 20.75 -9.41 -2.06
CA GLU A 270 20.24 -9.03 -3.39
C GLU A 270 19.03 -8.09 -3.27
N LEU A 271 18.11 -8.34 -2.33
CA LEU A 271 16.98 -7.45 -2.03
C LEU A 271 17.45 -6.10 -1.47
N VAL A 272 18.39 -6.11 -0.51
CA VAL A 272 18.99 -4.90 0.07
C VAL A 272 19.68 -4.06 -1.00
N GLN A 273 20.50 -4.66 -1.88
CA GLN A 273 21.12 -3.93 -2.98
C GLN A 273 20.05 -3.34 -3.90
N TYR A 274 19.09 -4.17 -4.34
CA TYR A 274 18.05 -3.76 -5.29
C TYR A 274 17.17 -2.61 -4.77
N ALA A 275 16.92 -2.59 -3.44
CA ALA A 275 16.27 -1.48 -2.74
C ALA A 275 17.15 -0.22 -2.68
N GLN A 276 18.43 -0.36 -2.29
CA GLN A 276 19.38 0.76 -2.25
C GLN A 276 19.59 1.41 -3.62
N GLU A 277 19.60 0.63 -4.70
CA GLU A 277 19.66 1.13 -6.09
C GLU A 277 18.45 2.00 -6.48
N ARG A 278 17.37 1.94 -5.70
CA ARG A 278 16.14 2.72 -5.85
C ARG A 278 15.90 3.69 -4.68
N PHE A 279 16.93 3.93 -3.86
CA PHE A 279 16.89 4.80 -2.68
C PHE A 279 15.90 4.35 -1.58
N VAL A 280 15.60 3.05 -1.53
CA VAL A 280 14.78 2.42 -0.49
C VAL A 280 15.66 1.76 0.57
N ASN A 281 15.39 2.05 1.84
CA ASN A 281 15.93 1.29 2.97
C ASN A 281 15.05 0.07 3.24
N ILE A 282 15.63 -1.01 3.78
CA ILE A 282 14.85 -2.13 4.34
C ILE A 282 15.04 -2.14 5.86
N LEU A 283 13.94 -1.96 6.60
CA LEU A 283 13.82 -2.26 8.01
C LEU A 283 13.43 -3.74 8.15
N PRO A 284 14.26 -4.60 8.72
CA PRO A 284 13.85 -5.95 9.09
C PRO A 284 13.04 -5.93 10.38
N GLU A 285 12.03 -6.79 10.44
CA GLU A 285 11.32 -7.13 11.67
C GLU A 285 11.43 -8.63 11.98
N ILE A 286 11.75 -8.92 13.24
CA ILE A 286 11.64 -10.25 13.85
C ILE A 286 10.84 -10.04 15.13
N ASP A 287 9.54 -10.36 15.10
CA ASP A 287 8.65 -10.08 16.23
C ASP A 287 8.90 -11.04 17.40
N VAL A 288 9.10 -10.44 18.58
CA VAL A 288 9.31 -11.07 19.88
C VAL A 288 8.87 -10.11 20.99
N PRO A 289 8.41 -10.58 22.17
CA PRO A 289 8.27 -11.97 22.59
C PRO A 289 6.95 -12.62 22.16
N GLY A 290 6.01 -11.86 21.57
CA GLY A 290 4.82 -12.37 20.90
C GLY A 290 5.18 -13.08 19.58
N HIS A 291 4.15 -13.53 18.85
CA HIS A 291 4.24 -14.01 17.46
C HIS A 291 5.36 -15.03 17.16
N SER A 292 5.79 -15.79 18.17
CA SER A 292 7.01 -16.58 18.13
C SER A 292 6.76 -18.07 17.93
N LEU A 293 5.57 -18.53 17.55
CA LEU A 293 5.25 -19.95 17.44
C LEU A 293 6.08 -20.67 16.37
N ALA A 294 6.52 -19.99 15.29
CA ALA A 294 7.47 -20.57 14.34
C ALA A 294 8.88 -20.75 14.93
N ILE A 295 9.31 -19.84 15.82
CA ILE A 295 10.56 -19.94 16.58
C ILE A 295 10.46 -21.11 17.57
N ILE A 296 9.37 -21.17 18.34
CA ILE A 296 9.13 -22.19 19.37
C ILE A 296 8.97 -23.58 18.76
N ALA A 297 8.28 -23.70 17.61
CA ALA A 297 8.19 -24.97 16.87
C ALA A 297 9.56 -25.48 16.37
N SER A 298 10.52 -24.57 16.16
CA SER A 298 11.90 -24.90 15.78
C SER A 298 12.77 -25.22 17.00
N TYR A 299 12.63 -24.45 18.08
CA TYR A 299 13.39 -24.57 19.34
C TYR A 299 12.45 -24.47 20.56
N PRO A 300 11.75 -25.56 20.92
CA PRO A 300 10.79 -25.57 22.01
C PRO A 300 11.35 -25.15 23.38
N GLU A 301 12.66 -25.33 23.58
CA GLU A 301 13.38 -24.94 24.80
C GLU A 301 13.49 -23.41 25.04
N LEU A 302 12.85 -22.61 24.20
CA LEU A 302 12.76 -21.14 24.29
C LEU A 302 11.43 -20.64 24.90
N SER A 303 10.37 -21.46 24.92
CA SER A 303 9.10 -21.11 25.60
C SER A 303 9.17 -21.43 27.11
N CYS A 304 8.30 -20.81 27.91
CA CYS A 304 8.14 -21.17 29.33
C CYS A 304 7.20 -22.37 29.52
N THR A 305 6.40 -22.73 28.51
CA THR A 305 5.33 -23.72 28.61
C THR A 305 5.85 -25.14 28.36
N PRO A 306 5.69 -26.10 29.30
CA PRO A 306 6.27 -27.44 29.18
C PRO A 306 5.84 -28.22 27.92
N ASP A 307 4.59 -28.04 27.49
CA ASP A 307 4.03 -28.74 26.32
C ASP A 307 4.51 -28.18 24.97
N ALA A 308 5.33 -27.12 24.97
CA ALA A 308 5.87 -26.50 23.76
C ALA A 308 6.65 -27.47 22.86
N VAL A 309 7.18 -28.57 23.42
CA VAL A 309 7.81 -29.66 22.65
C VAL A 309 6.87 -30.30 21.61
N ASN A 310 5.56 -30.16 21.80
CA ASN A 310 4.54 -30.66 20.88
C ASN A 310 4.12 -29.62 19.83
N TYR A 311 4.47 -28.34 20.02
CA TYR A 311 4.02 -27.24 19.16
C TYR A 311 4.54 -27.36 17.72
N LYS A 312 3.87 -26.67 16.81
CA LYS A 312 4.10 -26.65 15.37
C LYS A 312 3.81 -25.25 14.85
N VAL A 313 4.41 -24.88 13.72
CA VAL A 313 4.12 -23.61 13.02
C VAL A 313 2.61 -23.48 12.76
N ARG A 314 2.03 -22.31 13.01
CA ARG A 314 0.61 -22.05 12.77
C ARG A 314 0.29 -22.17 11.28
N SER A 315 -0.92 -22.60 10.94
CA SER A 315 -1.40 -22.72 9.55
C SER A 315 -2.63 -21.83 9.28
N GLY A 316 -2.84 -20.82 10.14
CA GLY A 316 -3.95 -19.87 10.15
C GLY A 316 -5.14 -20.25 11.04
N GLU A 317 -5.08 -21.34 11.80
CA GLU A 317 -6.09 -21.74 12.80
C GLU A 317 -6.19 -20.76 13.99
N LYS A 318 -7.28 -20.80 14.77
CA LYS A 318 -7.47 -19.92 15.94
C LYS A 318 -6.60 -20.33 17.13
N ILE A 319 -5.58 -19.53 17.45
CA ILE A 319 -4.76 -19.67 18.67
C ILE A 319 -4.98 -18.57 19.72
N MET A 320 -5.68 -17.48 19.37
CA MET A 320 -5.99 -16.34 20.26
C MET A 320 -7.50 -16.19 20.42
N ASP A 321 -7.99 -15.85 21.62
CA ASP A 321 -9.36 -15.40 21.83
C ASP A 321 -9.47 -13.89 22.06
N TRP A 322 -10.02 -13.23 21.05
CA TRP A 322 -10.26 -11.79 20.96
C TRP A 322 -11.58 -11.33 21.59
N SER A 323 -12.35 -12.22 22.22
CA SER A 323 -13.70 -11.94 22.72
C SER A 323 -13.80 -10.84 23.79
N ARG A 324 -12.67 -10.37 24.31
CA ARG A 324 -12.55 -9.33 25.36
C ARG A 324 -11.76 -8.09 24.92
N GLY A 325 -11.33 -8.01 23.67
CA GLY A 325 -10.40 -6.98 23.18
C GLY A 325 -8.93 -7.35 23.43
N ALA A 326 -8.05 -6.35 23.36
CA ALA A 326 -6.61 -6.49 23.56
C ALA A 326 -6.19 -6.21 25.02
N PRO A 327 -5.13 -6.86 25.55
CA PRO A 327 -4.38 -7.96 24.92
C PRO A 327 -5.24 -9.24 24.84
N PRO A 328 -5.01 -10.11 23.84
CA PRO A 328 -5.80 -11.32 23.63
C PRO A 328 -5.59 -12.34 24.75
N ILE A 329 -6.51 -13.29 24.88
CA ILE A 329 -6.30 -14.49 25.71
C ILE A 329 -5.76 -15.60 24.81
N ALA A 330 -4.49 -15.96 24.95
CA ALA A 330 -3.90 -17.07 24.22
C ALA A 330 -4.54 -18.41 24.61
N LEU A 331 -4.87 -19.21 23.58
CA LEU A 331 -5.31 -20.60 23.67
C LEU A 331 -4.12 -21.56 23.50
N VAL A 332 -3.11 -21.13 22.74
CA VAL A 332 -1.79 -21.76 22.62
C VAL A 332 -0.74 -20.70 22.95
N ASP A 333 0.26 -21.02 23.77
CA ASP A 333 1.33 -20.09 24.12
C ASP A 333 2.23 -19.86 22.89
N ASN A 334 2.17 -18.66 22.30
CA ASN A 334 3.05 -18.26 21.20
C ASN A 334 4.27 -17.46 21.67
N THR A 335 4.57 -17.42 22.98
CA THR A 335 5.56 -16.50 23.54
C THR A 335 6.94 -17.10 23.83
N LEU A 336 7.99 -16.32 23.55
CA LEU A 336 9.34 -16.60 24.07
C LEU A 336 9.42 -16.30 25.57
N CYS A 337 10.24 -17.04 26.31
CA CYS A 337 10.26 -17.01 27.77
C CYS A 337 11.19 -15.93 28.36
N PRO A 338 10.68 -14.85 29.00
CA PRO A 338 11.53 -13.78 29.53
C PRO A 338 12.48 -14.19 30.67
N ALA A 339 12.20 -15.31 31.34
CA ALA A 339 13.02 -15.84 32.43
C ALA A 339 14.21 -16.70 31.97
N ASN A 340 14.31 -17.01 30.66
CA ASN A 340 15.20 -18.04 30.13
C ASN A 340 16.38 -17.44 29.34
N GLU A 341 17.59 -17.46 29.91
CA GLU A 341 18.80 -16.91 29.29
C GLU A 341 19.20 -17.57 27.95
N LYS A 342 18.64 -18.73 27.59
CA LYS A 342 18.78 -19.28 26.23
C LYS A 342 18.13 -18.38 25.19
N VAL A 343 17.03 -17.71 25.52
CA VAL A 343 16.31 -16.82 24.61
C VAL A 343 17.17 -15.63 24.24
N TYR A 344 17.78 -14.95 25.21
CA TYR A 344 18.69 -13.84 24.93
C TYR A 344 19.95 -14.29 24.16
N THR A 345 20.43 -15.52 24.39
CA THR A 345 21.55 -16.11 23.64
C THR A 345 21.17 -16.41 22.17
N PHE A 346 19.97 -16.94 21.95
CA PHE A 346 19.38 -17.17 20.62
C PHE A 346 19.18 -15.84 19.88
N LEU A 347 18.58 -14.84 20.53
CA LEU A 347 18.33 -13.53 19.95
C LEU A 347 19.63 -12.78 19.64
N ASP A 348 20.68 -12.89 20.48
CA ASP A 348 21.99 -12.35 20.13
C ASP A 348 22.56 -13.00 18.86
N THR A 349 22.40 -14.31 18.69
CA THR A 349 22.84 -15.05 17.50
C THR A 349 22.06 -14.63 16.23
N VAL A 350 20.75 -14.44 16.34
CA VAL A 350 19.87 -13.95 15.25
C VAL A 350 20.21 -12.50 14.90
N ILE A 351 20.15 -11.59 15.87
CA ILE A 351 20.32 -10.15 15.67
C ILE A 351 21.76 -9.83 15.20
N THR A 352 22.77 -10.58 15.65
CA THR A 352 24.15 -10.50 15.12
C THR A 352 24.25 -10.83 13.62
N GLN A 353 23.32 -11.60 13.06
CA GLN A 353 23.29 -11.89 11.62
C GLN A 353 22.38 -10.90 10.88
N VAL A 354 21.17 -10.61 11.39
CA VAL A 354 20.26 -9.60 10.82
C VAL A 354 20.96 -8.23 10.70
N ALA A 355 21.64 -7.76 11.75
CA ALA A 355 22.34 -6.48 11.76
C ALA A 355 23.48 -6.35 10.72
N LYS A 356 24.01 -7.48 10.22
CA LYS A 356 25.04 -7.53 9.16
C LYS A 356 24.46 -7.58 7.75
N LEU A 357 23.23 -8.10 7.60
CA LEU A 357 22.53 -8.23 6.32
C LEU A 357 21.82 -6.93 5.96
N PHE A 358 21.18 -6.29 6.93
CA PHE A 358 20.42 -5.05 6.73
C PHE A 358 21.27 -3.84 7.14
N PRO A 359 21.66 -2.94 6.21
CA PRO A 359 22.52 -1.81 6.50
C PRO A 359 21.79 -0.65 7.20
N PHE A 360 20.46 -0.58 7.09
CA PHE A 360 19.63 0.45 7.74
C PHE A 360 19.85 0.47 9.27
N GLU A 361 19.72 1.65 9.88
CA GLU A 361 20.16 1.83 11.28
C GLU A 361 19.21 1.22 12.33
N TYR A 362 17.93 1.02 12.02
CA TYR A 362 16.97 0.38 12.92
C TYR A 362 16.80 -1.12 12.62
N ILE A 363 16.45 -1.87 13.66
CA ILE A 363 15.82 -3.20 13.56
C ILE A 363 14.50 -3.10 14.35
N HIS A 364 13.40 -3.60 13.77
CA HIS A 364 12.15 -3.75 14.51
C HIS A 364 12.17 -5.11 15.23
N MET A 365 11.77 -5.12 16.49
CA MET A 365 11.65 -6.34 17.29
C MET A 365 10.19 -6.71 17.57
N GLY A 366 9.23 -6.01 16.96
CA GLY A 366 7.81 -6.21 17.16
C GLY A 366 7.38 -5.83 18.58
N GLY A 367 6.91 -6.81 19.35
CA GLY A 367 6.56 -6.67 20.76
C GLY A 367 5.09 -6.35 21.02
N ASP A 368 4.22 -6.47 20.00
CA ASP A 368 2.77 -6.37 20.14
C ASP A 368 2.10 -7.68 20.58
N GLU A 369 0.82 -7.59 20.95
CA GLU A 369 -0.16 -8.64 21.24
C GLU A 369 0.23 -9.79 22.22
N ALA A 370 1.42 -9.74 22.83
CA ALA A 370 1.98 -10.77 23.70
C ALA A 370 1.05 -11.13 24.89
N SER A 371 0.45 -12.31 24.85
CA SER A 371 -0.58 -12.71 25.83
C SER A 371 0.02 -13.10 27.18
N HIS A 372 -0.33 -12.36 28.22
CA HIS A 372 0.23 -12.54 29.57
C HIS A 372 -0.31 -13.78 30.33
N ASN A 373 -1.38 -14.41 29.85
CA ASN A 373 -2.16 -15.42 30.58
C ASN A 373 -1.42 -16.76 30.84
N PHE A 374 -0.36 -17.07 30.10
CA PHE A 374 0.54 -18.19 30.37
C PHE A 374 1.64 -17.79 31.36
N TRP A 375 2.23 -16.60 31.19
CA TRP A 375 3.28 -16.07 32.08
C TRP A 375 2.79 -15.88 33.52
N GLU A 376 1.58 -15.35 33.74
CA GLU A 376 0.94 -15.22 35.06
C GLU A 376 1.00 -16.50 35.91
N LYS A 377 0.87 -17.65 35.25
CA LYS A 377 0.76 -18.97 35.89
C LYS A 377 2.12 -19.64 36.05
N ASN A 378 3.15 -19.18 35.34
CA ASN A 378 4.43 -19.88 35.23
C ASN A 378 5.39 -19.56 36.38
N ASP A 379 5.97 -20.59 37.01
CA ASP A 379 6.83 -20.41 38.17
C ASP A 379 8.20 -19.80 37.83
N GLN A 380 8.70 -19.98 36.60
CA GLN A 380 9.93 -19.29 36.16
C GLN A 380 9.73 -17.78 36.07
N ILE A 381 8.53 -17.35 35.65
CA ILE A 381 8.15 -15.92 35.61
C ILE A 381 7.98 -15.36 37.02
N LYS A 382 7.35 -16.10 37.94
CA LYS A 382 7.24 -15.67 39.35
C LYS A 382 8.62 -15.51 40.00
N GLN A 383 9.57 -16.40 39.70
CA GLN A 383 10.96 -16.28 40.14
C GLN A 383 11.69 -15.08 39.52
N LEU A 384 11.49 -14.82 38.21
CA LEU A 384 11.99 -13.61 37.53
C LEU A 384 11.44 -12.34 38.18
N MET A 385 10.13 -12.26 38.42
CA MET A 385 9.48 -11.12 39.07
C MET A 385 10.03 -10.89 40.48
N GLN A 386 10.24 -11.95 41.26
CA GLN A 386 10.84 -11.86 42.59
C GLN A 386 12.31 -11.38 42.54
N ARG A 387 13.10 -11.87 41.56
CA ARG A 387 14.52 -11.54 41.39
C ARG A 387 14.75 -10.09 40.96
N GLU A 388 13.96 -9.62 40.00
CA GLU A 388 14.12 -8.30 39.36
C GLU A 388 13.18 -7.23 39.98
N GLY A 389 12.35 -7.59 40.97
CA GLY A 389 11.44 -6.67 41.69
C GLY A 389 10.20 -6.23 40.90
N LEU A 390 9.82 -6.98 39.86
CA LEU A 390 8.72 -6.66 38.95
C LEU A 390 7.37 -6.94 39.61
N LYS A 391 6.41 -6.03 39.45
CA LYS A 391 5.11 -6.06 40.14
C LYS A 391 3.94 -6.47 39.25
N THR A 392 4.10 -6.40 37.94
CA THR A 392 3.06 -6.69 36.94
C THR A 392 3.65 -7.43 35.73
N ILE A 393 2.81 -8.12 34.94
CA ILE A 393 3.29 -8.83 33.76
C ILE A 393 3.72 -7.90 32.60
N PRO A 394 3.12 -6.71 32.37
CA PRO A 394 3.72 -5.69 31.51
C PRO A 394 5.17 -5.32 31.91
N GLN A 395 5.53 -5.36 33.19
CA GLN A 395 6.93 -5.15 33.62
C GLN A 395 7.85 -6.34 33.31
N VAL A 396 7.30 -7.55 33.11
CA VAL A 396 8.03 -8.73 32.59
C VAL A 396 8.30 -8.57 31.09
N GLN A 397 7.33 -8.08 30.32
CA GLN A 397 7.53 -7.70 28.93
C GLN A 397 8.57 -6.57 28.81
N ALA A 398 8.41 -5.49 29.58
CA ALA A 398 9.39 -4.39 29.61
C ALA A 398 10.78 -4.76 30.18
N TYR A 399 10.93 -5.92 30.83
CA TYR A 399 12.24 -6.51 31.15
C TYR A 399 12.84 -7.19 29.92
N PHE A 400 12.03 -7.99 29.21
CA PHE A 400 12.41 -8.61 27.94
C PHE A 400 12.83 -7.57 26.89
N GLU A 401 12.01 -6.54 26.64
CA GLU A 401 12.32 -5.50 25.64
C GLU A 401 13.66 -4.81 25.93
N LYS A 402 13.96 -4.50 27.19
CA LYS A 402 15.23 -3.89 27.57
C LYS A 402 16.40 -4.84 27.34
N ARG A 403 16.25 -6.14 27.61
CA ARG A 403 17.27 -7.15 27.30
C ARG A 403 17.52 -7.24 25.79
N VAL A 404 16.47 -7.15 24.96
CA VAL A 404 16.58 -7.18 23.49
C VAL A 404 17.14 -5.87 22.93
N GLU A 405 16.73 -4.70 23.44
CA GLU A 405 17.28 -3.39 23.10
C GLU A 405 18.81 -3.39 23.27
N GLN A 406 19.32 -3.86 24.42
CA GLN A 406 20.77 -3.90 24.64
C GLN A 406 21.49 -4.84 23.66
N ILE A 407 20.86 -5.93 23.22
CA ILE A 407 21.40 -6.80 22.16
C ILE A 407 21.46 -6.07 20.82
N VAL A 408 20.40 -5.38 20.42
CA VAL A 408 20.33 -4.57 19.17
C VAL A 408 21.37 -3.45 19.19
N MET A 409 21.45 -2.70 20.29
CA MET A 409 22.44 -1.64 20.48
C MET A 409 23.89 -2.15 20.46
N ALA A 410 24.15 -3.34 21.02
CA ALA A 410 25.46 -3.99 20.97
C ALA A 410 25.91 -4.39 19.55
N LYS A 411 25.01 -4.41 18.55
CA LYS A 411 25.38 -4.59 17.12
C LYS A 411 25.47 -3.27 16.34
N GLY A 412 25.44 -2.12 17.03
CA GLY A 412 25.48 -0.80 16.40
C GLY A 412 24.18 -0.40 15.70
N LYS A 413 23.04 -0.94 16.16
CA LYS A 413 21.70 -0.66 15.63
C LYS A 413 20.83 0.04 16.67
N LYS A 414 19.75 0.66 16.20
CA LYS A 414 18.70 1.27 17.01
C LYS A 414 17.53 0.29 17.14
N PHE A 415 16.99 0.18 18.34
CA PHE A 415 15.80 -0.63 18.61
C PHE A 415 14.52 0.13 18.24
N MET A 416 13.56 -0.57 17.66
CA MET A 416 12.19 -0.10 17.46
C MET A 416 11.21 -1.25 17.77
N GLY A 417 10.04 -0.92 18.31
CA GLY A 417 8.94 -1.85 18.52
C GLY A 417 7.58 -1.16 18.43
N TRP A 418 6.51 -1.94 18.43
CA TRP A 418 5.12 -1.44 18.43
C TRP A 418 4.77 -0.74 19.75
N ASP A 419 3.71 0.08 19.76
CA ASP A 419 3.43 0.94 20.93
C ASP A 419 3.05 0.23 22.25
N GLU A 420 2.87 -1.09 22.23
CA GLU A 420 2.95 -2.00 23.38
C GLU A 420 4.23 -1.83 24.21
N ILE A 421 5.41 -1.55 23.63
CA ILE A 421 6.67 -1.46 24.40
C ILE A 421 6.69 -0.32 25.43
N LEU A 422 5.73 0.60 25.35
CA LEU A 422 5.49 1.65 26.35
C LEU A 422 4.96 1.07 27.68
N GLU A 423 4.27 -0.06 27.62
CA GLU A 423 3.63 -0.71 28.77
C GLU A 423 4.69 -1.35 29.68
N GLY A 424 4.53 -1.24 31.01
CA GLY A 424 5.57 -1.61 31.97
C GLY A 424 6.78 -0.65 32.03
N GLY A 425 6.97 0.20 31.01
CA GLY A 425 7.90 1.33 30.98
C GLY A 425 9.10 1.11 30.06
N VAL A 426 9.18 1.89 28.99
CA VAL A 426 10.18 1.85 27.91
C VAL A 426 11.54 2.46 28.30
N SER A 427 12.57 2.22 27.47
CA SER A 427 13.91 2.84 27.58
C SER A 427 14.01 4.12 26.74
N PRO A 428 14.64 5.22 27.20
CA PRO A 428 14.72 6.49 26.46
C PRO A 428 15.37 6.44 25.07
N THR A 429 16.06 5.35 24.73
CA THR A 429 16.70 5.12 23.43
C THR A 429 15.82 4.37 22.42
N ALA A 430 14.74 3.72 22.85
CA ALA A 430 13.85 2.98 21.99
C ALA A 430 12.99 3.91 21.12
N ALA A 431 12.86 3.58 19.83
CA ALA A 431 11.87 4.16 18.95
C ALA A 431 10.56 3.36 18.99
N VAL A 432 9.45 4.02 18.67
CA VAL A 432 8.09 3.46 18.77
C VAL A 432 7.38 3.55 17.43
N MET A 433 6.78 2.45 16.96
CA MET A 433 5.85 2.47 15.85
C MET A 433 4.41 2.40 16.38
N SER A 434 3.63 3.46 16.21
CA SER A 434 2.30 3.55 16.81
C SER A 434 1.20 3.13 15.86
N TRP A 435 0.53 2.03 16.23
CA TRP A 435 -0.49 1.36 15.42
C TRP A 435 -1.87 1.39 16.07
N ARG A 436 -1.97 1.41 17.41
CA ARG A 436 -3.25 1.38 18.16
C ARG A 436 -3.94 2.74 18.26
N GLY A 437 -4.00 3.43 17.13
CA GLY A 437 -4.46 4.81 16.98
C GLY A 437 -3.41 5.85 17.42
N MET A 438 -3.55 7.08 16.92
CA MET A 438 -2.54 8.16 17.06
C MET A 438 -2.11 8.50 18.50
N LYS A 439 -2.88 8.11 19.52
CA LYS A 439 -2.70 8.54 20.92
C LYS A 439 -1.34 8.12 21.52
N TYR A 440 -0.87 6.91 21.24
CA TYR A 440 0.36 6.39 21.83
C TYR A 440 1.60 7.02 21.17
N GLY A 441 1.60 7.17 19.85
CA GLY A 441 2.63 7.93 19.13
C GLY A 441 2.68 9.41 19.53
N ILE A 442 1.53 10.03 19.82
CA ILE A 442 1.49 11.40 20.37
C ILE A 442 2.17 11.45 21.75
N GLN A 443 1.86 10.49 22.63
CA GLN A 443 2.48 10.39 23.94
C GLN A 443 4.00 10.17 23.81
N ALA A 444 4.44 9.13 23.09
CA ALA A 444 5.84 8.76 22.95
C ALA A 444 6.72 9.88 22.37
N ALA A 445 6.22 10.62 21.37
CA ALA A 445 6.94 11.78 20.81
C ALA A 445 7.01 12.97 21.78
N ASN A 446 5.99 13.18 22.61
CA ASN A 446 6.02 14.19 23.67
C ASN A 446 6.98 13.77 24.81
N ASP A 447 7.05 12.48 25.10
CA ASP A 447 8.00 11.83 26.02
C ASP A 447 9.43 11.68 25.41
N LYS A 448 9.65 12.18 24.18
CA LYS A 448 10.93 12.29 23.45
C LYS A 448 11.51 11.00 22.84
N HIS A 449 10.66 10.00 22.59
CA HIS A 449 11.00 8.85 21.76
C HIS A 449 10.83 9.17 20.28
N ASN A 450 11.68 8.62 19.40
CA ASN A 450 11.45 8.70 17.96
C ASN A 450 10.21 7.88 17.58
N VAL A 451 9.28 8.47 16.83
CA VAL A 451 7.99 7.85 16.48
C VAL A 451 7.80 7.72 14.98
N VAL A 452 7.35 6.54 14.55
CA VAL A 452 6.72 6.30 13.24
C VAL A 452 5.22 6.11 13.46
N MET A 453 4.39 6.86 12.73
CA MET A 453 2.93 6.73 12.82
C MET A 453 2.41 5.74 11.76
N SER A 454 1.73 4.68 12.19
CA SER A 454 1.06 3.70 11.32
C SER A 454 -0.32 3.27 11.88
N PRO A 455 -1.20 4.21 12.27
CA PRO A 455 -2.44 3.89 12.99
C PRO A 455 -3.45 3.09 12.16
N THR A 456 -4.06 2.07 12.76
CA THR A 456 -5.17 1.28 12.20
C THR A 456 -6.30 2.13 11.63
N ASP A 457 -6.66 3.21 12.33
CA ASP A 457 -7.64 4.22 11.92
C ASP A 457 -7.45 4.78 10.50
N PHE A 458 -6.23 4.75 9.97
CA PHE A 458 -5.87 5.43 8.72
C PHE A 458 -4.95 4.64 7.78
N ALA A 459 -4.22 3.63 8.26
CA ALA A 459 -3.01 3.13 7.58
C ALA A 459 -2.87 1.60 7.50
N TYR A 460 -3.84 0.82 7.99
CA TYR A 460 -3.86 -0.65 7.83
C TYR A 460 -4.53 -1.02 6.51
N LEU A 461 -3.73 -1.43 5.53
CA LEU A 461 -4.14 -1.69 4.15
C LEU A 461 -4.63 -3.14 3.94
N ASP A 462 -4.46 -4.01 4.92
CA ASP A 462 -5.14 -5.32 5.02
C ASP A 462 -6.66 -5.20 5.28
N TYR A 463 -7.13 -4.06 5.80
CA TYR A 463 -8.56 -3.83 6.07
C TYR A 463 -9.40 -3.79 4.78
N MET A 464 -10.67 -4.19 4.87
CA MET A 464 -11.63 -4.06 3.75
C MET A 464 -11.75 -2.60 3.31
N GLN A 465 -11.67 -2.35 2.00
CA GLN A 465 -11.88 -1.02 1.41
C GLN A 465 -13.24 -0.89 0.73
N ALA A 466 -13.94 -2.00 0.53
CA ALA A 466 -15.32 -2.03 0.05
C ALA A 466 -16.29 -2.54 1.13
N ASP A 467 -17.49 -2.92 0.69
CA ASP A 467 -18.43 -3.66 1.53
C ASP A 467 -18.02 -5.15 1.62
N ALA A 468 -18.18 -5.75 2.80
CA ALA A 468 -17.90 -7.16 3.09
C ALA A 468 -18.70 -8.18 2.25
N ILE A 469 -19.68 -7.74 1.44
CA ILE A 469 -20.32 -8.58 0.41
C ILE A 469 -19.50 -8.68 -0.90
N THR A 470 -18.40 -7.92 -1.01
CA THR A 470 -17.57 -7.81 -2.23
C THR A 470 -16.08 -8.10 -2.01
N GLU A 471 -15.65 -8.34 -0.78
CA GLU A 471 -14.26 -8.58 -0.36
C GLU A 471 -14.21 -9.67 0.71
N PRO A 472 -13.08 -10.40 0.87
CA PRO A 472 -12.88 -11.32 1.99
C PRO A 472 -13.05 -10.57 3.32
N ARG A 473 -13.84 -11.14 4.24
CA ARG A 473 -14.15 -10.46 5.50
C ARG A 473 -12.99 -10.56 6.49
N VAL A 474 -12.26 -9.46 6.65
CA VAL A 474 -11.40 -9.21 7.83
C VAL A 474 -12.18 -8.49 8.94
N TYR A 475 -11.49 -8.16 10.03
CA TYR A 475 -12.07 -7.64 11.27
C TYR A 475 -12.44 -6.15 11.21
N ALA A 476 -11.89 -5.38 10.26
CA ALA A 476 -12.13 -3.93 10.13
C ALA A 476 -12.21 -3.45 8.66
N SER A 477 -12.55 -2.17 8.47
CA SER A 477 -12.63 -1.52 7.16
C SER A 477 -11.92 -0.15 7.15
N LEU A 478 -11.18 0.13 6.08
CA LEU A 478 -10.50 1.40 5.82
C LEU A 478 -10.71 1.78 4.34
N ARG A 479 -11.57 2.79 4.10
CA ARG A 479 -11.80 3.38 2.77
C ARG A 479 -10.78 4.47 2.42
N LEU A 480 -10.68 4.82 1.13
CA LEU A 480 -9.67 5.76 0.63
C LEU A 480 -9.86 7.17 1.24
N ASN A 481 -11.09 7.63 1.37
CA ASN A 481 -11.43 8.92 1.98
C ASN A 481 -10.99 9.01 3.45
N LYS A 482 -10.91 7.87 4.15
CA LYS A 482 -10.42 7.78 5.53
C LYS A 482 -8.90 7.69 5.57
N ALA A 483 -8.27 6.87 4.73
CA ALA A 483 -6.81 6.88 4.58
C ALA A 483 -6.28 8.27 4.19
N TYR A 484 -7.02 9.01 3.36
CA TYR A 484 -6.69 10.39 2.99
C TYR A 484 -6.82 11.41 4.13
N GLN A 485 -7.49 11.09 5.24
CA GLN A 485 -7.49 11.93 6.43
C GLN A 485 -6.21 11.78 7.28
N PHE A 486 -5.29 10.87 6.92
CA PHE A 486 -4.07 10.67 7.69
C PHE A 486 -3.24 11.97 7.76
N ASN A 487 -2.80 12.29 8.97
CA ASN A 487 -1.73 13.25 9.20
C ASN A 487 -0.82 12.72 10.31
N PRO A 488 0.41 12.25 9.99
CA PRO A 488 1.34 11.76 11.00
C PRO A 488 1.81 12.85 11.98
N VAL A 489 1.67 14.14 11.64
CA VAL A 489 2.08 15.27 12.49
C VAL A 489 0.87 16.15 12.83
N PRO A 490 -0.04 15.70 13.73
CA PRO A 490 -1.13 16.53 14.23
C PRO A 490 -0.61 17.63 15.16
N ALA A 491 -1.36 18.73 15.33
CA ALA A 491 -0.94 19.88 16.14
C ALA A 491 -0.70 19.59 17.64
N SER A 492 -1.08 18.40 18.12
CA SER A 492 -0.88 17.92 19.49
C SER A 492 0.41 17.12 19.72
N VAL A 493 1.20 16.85 18.68
CA VAL A 493 2.47 16.10 18.79
C VAL A 493 3.69 17.01 18.76
N ASN A 494 4.72 16.65 19.51
CA ASN A 494 6.06 17.20 19.35
C ASN A 494 6.66 16.73 18.02
N ALA A 495 6.46 17.54 16.97
CA ALA A 495 6.85 17.24 15.59
C ALA A 495 8.34 16.90 15.40
N GLN A 496 9.23 17.35 16.30
CA GLN A 496 10.66 17.01 16.26
C GLN A 496 10.92 15.50 16.34
N TYR A 497 10.05 14.76 17.03
CA TYR A 497 10.23 13.35 17.32
C TYR A 497 9.44 12.40 16.39
N VAL A 498 8.54 12.92 15.57
CA VAL A 498 7.86 12.12 14.53
C VAL A 498 8.77 12.01 13.32
N ILE A 499 9.58 10.96 13.26
CA ILE A 499 10.54 10.72 12.16
C ILE A 499 9.84 10.35 10.85
N GLY A 500 8.60 9.84 10.92
CA GLY A 500 7.66 9.89 9.81
C GLY A 500 6.43 9.00 9.96
N GLY A 501 6.01 8.38 8.85
CA GLY A 501 4.79 7.57 8.82
C GLY A 501 4.83 6.43 7.80
N GLN A 502 3.92 5.47 7.98
CA GLN A 502 3.94 4.20 7.26
C GLN A 502 2.53 3.63 7.10
N ALA A 503 2.31 2.86 6.04
CA ALA A 503 1.15 1.97 5.90
C ALA A 503 1.56 0.51 6.14
N ASN A 504 0.69 -0.27 6.78
CA ASN A 504 0.91 -1.68 7.05
C ASN A 504 0.06 -2.56 6.12
N LEU A 505 0.60 -3.71 5.70
CA LEU A 505 -0.11 -4.74 4.95
C LEU A 505 0.23 -6.11 5.54
N TRP A 506 -0.60 -6.53 6.49
CA TRP A 506 -0.68 -7.90 6.98
C TRP A 506 -1.32 -8.82 5.93
N THR A 507 -0.97 -10.11 5.91
CA THR A 507 -1.30 -10.99 4.77
C THR A 507 -2.20 -12.19 5.07
N GLU A 508 -2.92 -12.22 6.20
CA GLU A 508 -3.80 -13.34 6.61
C GLU A 508 -4.84 -13.75 5.55
N GLN A 509 -5.39 -12.80 4.79
CA GLN A 509 -6.33 -13.06 3.68
C GLN A 509 -5.74 -12.68 2.31
N VAL A 510 -4.42 -12.47 2.22
CA VAL A 510 -3.73 -11.90 1.05
C VAL A 510 -2.86 -12.97 0.37
N PHE A 511 -3.50 -14.05 -0.06
CA PHE A 511 -2.85 -15.27 -0.58
C PHE A 511 -1.98 -15.13 -1.84
N THR A 512 -1.97 -13.98 -2.52
CA THR A 512 -1.24 -13.77 -3.80
C THR A 512 -0.81 -12.32 -3.98
N PHE A 513 0.23 -12.08 -4.78
CA PHE A 513 0.65 -10.71 -5.10
C PHE A 513 -0.43 -9.88 -5.82
N ARG A 514 -1.32 -10.53 -6.58
CA ARG A 514 -2.51 -9.87 -7.17
C ARG A 514 -3.45 -9.28 -6.12
N GLN A 515 -3.49 -9.88 -4.92
CA GLN A 515 -4.23 -9.35 -3.78
C GLN A 515 -3.42 -8.28 -3.03
N VAL A 516 -2.09 -8.41 -2.92
CA VAL A 516 -1.20 -7.35 -2.38
C VAL A 516 -1.44 -6.02 -3.10
N GLU A 517 -1.31 -6.03 -4.43
CA GLU A 517 -1.58 -4.86 -5.29
C GLU A 517 -3.00 -4.28 -5.07
N TYR A 518 -4.03 -5.14 -5.08
CA TYR A 518 -5.43 -4.75 -4.86
C TYR A 518 -5.63 -4.07 -3.51
N MET A 519 -5.01 -4.58 -2.45
CA MET A 519 -5.14 -4.04 -1.09
C MET A 519 -4.35 -2.75 -0.90
N LEU A 520 -3.16 -2.62 -1.51
CA LEU A 520 -2.38 -1.38 -1.51
C LEU A 520 -3.08 -0.23 -2.24
N TRP A 521 -3.52 -0.43 -3.48
CA TRP A 521 -3.92 0.65 -4.38
C TRP A 521 -5.45 0.79 -4.48
N PRO A 522 -6.03 1.99 -4.28
CA PRO A 522 -5.38 3.31 -4.26
C PRO A 522 -4.92 3.84 -2.88
N ARG A 523 -5.14 3.12 -1.77
CA ARG A 523 -4.93 3.67 -0.41
C ARG A 523 -3.49 4.08 -0.11
N ALA A 524 -2.49 3.40 -0.64
CA ALA A 524 -1.09 3.81 -0.55
C ALA A 524 -0.79 5.14 -1.30
N PHE A 525 -1.59 5.58 -2.27
CA PHE A 525 -1.49 6.95 -2.80
C PHE A 525 -1.80 8.00 -1.72
N ALA A 526 -2.83 7.74 -0.91
CA ALA A 526 -3.25 8.63 0.16
C ALA A 526 -2.23 8.68 1.31
N ILE A 527 -1.58 7.56 1.63
CA ILE A 527 -0.48 7.55 2.61
C ILE A 527 0.74 8.28 2.05
N SER A 528 1.13 8.01 0.80
CA SER A 528 2.22 8.74 0.12
C SER A 528 2.03 10.26 0.18
N GLU A 529 0.86 10.77 -0.18
CA GLU A 529 0.55 12.20 -0.11
C GLU A 529 0.53 12.74 1.33
N SER A 530 0.26 11.89 2.34
CA SER A 530 0.25 12.28 3.76
C SER A 530 1.66 12.40 4.39
N VAL A 531 2.63 11.64 3.86
CA VAL A 531 4.03 11.60 4.34
C VAL A 531 4.99 12.41 3.45
N TRP A 532 4.65 12.65 2.18
CA TRP A 532 5.42 13.48 1.26
C TRP A 532 4.93 14.93 1.22
N SER A 533 3.64 15.16 0.98
CA SER A 533 3.15 16.50 0.61
C SER A 533 2.91 17.42 1.82
N PRO A 534 3.00 18.76 1.64
CA PRO A 534 2.59 19.72 2.66
C PRO A 534 1.11 19.55 3.03
N ILE A 535 0.74 19.85 4.28
CA ILE A 535 -0.62 19.60 4.79
C ILE A 535 -1.66 20.51 4.11
N GLU A 536 -1.25 21.74 3.77
CA GLU A 536 -2.02 22.75 3.05
C GLU A 536 -2.28 22.41 1.57
N LYS A 537 -1.63 21.37 1.04
CA LYS A 537 -1.89 20.84 -0.31
C LYS A 537 -3.02 19.81 -0.36
N LYS A 538 -3.44 19.25 0.78
CA LYS A 538 -4.40 18.16 0.79
C LYS A 538 -5.80 18.65 0.40
N ASN A 539 -6.31 18.13 -0.71
CA ASN A 539 -7.61 18.48 -1.29
C ASN A 539 -8.24 17.20 -1.86
N TRP A 540 -9.37 16.76 -1.30
CA TRP A 540 -9.98 15.47 -1.63
C TRP A 540 -10.37 15.35 -3.10
N THR A 541 -11.14 16.31 -3.64
CA THR A 541 -11.59 16.30 -5.04
C THR A 541 -10.41 16.21 -6.01
N ASN A 542 -9.38 17.03 -5.80
CA ASN A 542 -8.20 17.06 -6.64
C ASN A 542 -7.32 15.79 -6.49
N PHE A 543 -7.27 15.18 -5.31
CA PHE A 543 -6.63 13.87 -5.10
C PHE A 543 -7.40 12.73 -5.79
N VAL A 544 -8.73 12.78 -5.80
CA VAL A 544 -9.58 11.85 -6.57
C VAL A 544 -9.30 12.00 -8.06
N ASP A 545 -9.29 13.23 -8.61
CA ASP A 545 -8.95 13.49 -10.02
C ASP A 545 -7.58 12.89 -10.40
N ARG A 546 -6.57 13.01 -9.53
CA ARG A 546 -5.25 12.38 -9.73
C ARG A 546 -5.34 10.85 -9.67
N THR A 547 -6.01 10.31 -8.67
CA THR A 547 -6.17 8.86 -8.45
C THR A 547 -6.78 8.17 -9.67
N GLU A 548 -7.77 8.80 -10.32
CA GLU A 548 -8.40 8.23 -11.52
C GLU A 548 -7.51 8.25 -12.77
N GLN A 549 -6.60 9.22 -12.92
CA GLN A 549 -5.57 9.12 -13.97
C GLN A 549 -4.51 8.07 -13.62
N HIS A 550 -4.23 7.87 -12.33
CA HIS A 550 -3.31 6.84 -11.86
C HIS A 550 -3.86 5.41 -11.99
N PHE A 551 -5.18 5.19 -11.96
CA PHE A 551 -5.75 3.88 -12.32
C PHE A 551 -5.34 3.45 -13.74
N LYS A 552 -5.41 4.36 -14.72
CA LYS A 552 -4.94 4.09 -16.10
C LYS A 552 -3.44 3.78 -16.16
N ARG A 553 -2.64 4.42 -15.30
CA ARG A 553 -1.21 4.10 -15.15
C ARG A 553 -1.00 2.70 -14.60
N LEU A 554 -1.80 2.29 -13.61
CA LEU A 554 -1.76 0.92 -13.09
C LEU A 554 -2.23 -0.10 -14.13
N ASP A 555 -3.25 0.21 -14.94
CA ASP A 555 -3.67 -0.64 -16.07
C ASP A 555 -2.50 -0.92 -17.03
N PHE A 556 -1.77 0.12 -17.48
CA PHE A 556 -0.59 -0.05 -18.34
C PHE A 556 0.61 -0.70 -17.65
N ALA A 557 0.78 -0.48 -16.33
CA ALA A 557 1.75 -1.22 -15.53
C ALA A 557 1.37 -2.70 -15.29
N GLU A 558 0.17 -3.10 -15.73
CA GLU A 558 -0.52 -4.34 -15.39
C GLU A 558 -0.70 -4.56 -13.87
N ILE A 559 -0.73 -3.52 -13.04
CA ILE A 559 -0.87 -3.57 -11.58
C ILE A 559 -2.34 -3.59 -11.17
N LYS A 560 -2.70 -4.46 -10.22
CA LYS A 560 -4.08 -4.51 -9.72
C LYS A 560 -4.35 -3.36 -8.73
N TYR A 561 -5.59 -2.87 -8.74
CA TYR A 561 -6.09 -1.91 -7.76
C TYR A 561 -7.57 -2.21 -7.45
N SER A 562 -8.06 -1.64 -6.35
CA SER A 562 -9.47 -1.72 -5.99
C SER A 562 -10.31 -0.56 -6.58
N PRO A 563 -11.45 -0.86 -7.24
CA PRO A 563 -12.40 0.15 -7.69
C PRO A 563 -13.35 0.62 -6.57
N ALA A 564 -13.13 0.24 -5.30
CA ALA A 564 -14.08 0.45 -4.20
C ALA A 564 -14.45 1.92 -3.93
N ILE A 565 -13.62 2.87 -4.37
CA ILE A 565 -13.91 4.31 -4.39
C ILE A 565 -15.21 4.67 -5.14
N TYR A 566 -15.60 3.86 -6.12
CA TYR A 566 -16.83 4.01 -6.90
C TYR A 566 -18.03 3.27 -6.28
N ASP A 567 -17.81 2.42 -5.29
CA ASP A 567 -18.83 1.57 -4.67
C ASP A 567 -19.48 2.28 -3.47
N PRO A 568 -20.81 2.32 -3.36
CA PRO A 568 -21.49 3.05 -2.28
C PRO A 568 -21.31 2.37 -0.92
N ILE A 569 -21.36 3.18 0.12
CA ILE A 569 -21.39 2.77 1.53
C ILE A 569 -22.84 2.46 1.91
N PHE A 570 -23.10 1.27 2.44
CA PHE A 570 -24.44 0.81 2.86
C PHE A 570 -24.66 1.05 4.35
N THR A 571 -25.30 2.16 4.70
CA THR A 571 -25.80 2.41 6.06
C THR A 571 -27.19 1.82 6.20
N VAL A 572 -27.45 1.05 7.26
CA VAL A 572 -28.72 0.35 7.47
C VAL A 572 -29.30 0.69 8.82
N LYS A 573 -30.59 1.07 8.87
CA LYS A 573 -31.30 1.42 10.10
C LYS A 573 -32.76 0.95 10.06
N ARG A 574 -33.48 1.14 11.16
CA ARG A 574 -34.92 0.91 11.23
C ARG A 574 -35.68 2.22 11.39
N SER A 575 -36.83 2.34 10.73
CA SER A 575 -37.79 3.42 11.02
C SER A 575 -38.48 3.21 12.37
N ALA A 576 -39.25 4.21 12.83
CA ALA A 576 -40.13 4.06 13.99
C ALA A 576 -41.10 2.87 13.83
N ASP A 577 -41.64 2.69 12.61
CA ASP A 577 -42.51 1.57 12.20
C ASP A 577 -41.75 0.27 11.93
N LYS A 578 -40.50 0.17 12.43
CA LYS A 578 -39.58 -0.98 12.37
C LYS A 578 -39.17 -1.42 10.96
N GLN A 579 -39.53 -0.64 9.93
CA GLN A 579 -39.21 -0.90 8.53
C GLN A 579 -37.70 -0.84 8.31
N LEU A 580 -37.18 -1.69 7.43
CA LEU A 580 -35.76 -1.75 7.11
C LEU A 580 -35.43 -0.64 6.09
N MET A 581 -34.57 0.30 6.49
CA MET A 581 -34.16 1.45 5.70
C MET A 581 -32.68 1.33 5.31
N VAL A 582 -32.36 1.58 4.05
CA VAL A 582 -30.97 1.58 3.52
C VAL A 582 -30.64 2.96 2.97
N GLU A 583 -29.54 3.53 3.46
CA GLU A 583 -28.93 4.74 2.93
C GLU A 583 -27.65 4.36 2.17
N LEU A 584 -27.52 4.89 0.95
CA LEU A 584 -26.41 4.65 0.04
C LEU A 584 -25.62 5.96 -0.09
N THR A 585 -24.39 5.97 0.40
CA THR A 585 -23.52 7.15 0.37
C THR A 585 -22.36 6.90 -0.59
N PRO A 586 -22.16 7.71 -1.65
CA PRO A 586 -20.98 7.60 -2.50
C PRO A 586 -19.74 8.11 -1.75
N GLU A 587 -18.56 7.56 -2.06
CA GLU A 587 -17.29 8.03 -1.46
C GLU A 587 -16.71 9.27 -2.17
N ILE A 588 -17.10 9.50 -3.42
CA ILE A 588 -16.70 10.63 -4.26
C ILE A 588 -17.90 11.25 -4.98
N ASP A 589 -17.76 12.53 -5.34
CA ASP A 589 -18.79 13.29 -6.04
C ASP A 589 -18.98 12.85 -7.50
N GLY A 590 -20.10 13.27 -8.11
CA GLY A 590 -20.38 13.06 -9.53
C GLY A 590 -20.74 11.62 -9.92
N LEU A 591 -21.11 10.78 -8.95
CA LEU A 591 -21.64 9.43 -9.17
C LEU A 591 -23.16 9.38 -9.01
N ASP A 592 -23.83 8.85 -10.02
CA ASP A 592 -25.24 8.47 -9.95
C ASP A 592 -25.36 7.02 -9.47
N ILE A 593 -26.17 6.77 -8.45
CA ILE A 593 -26.43 5.43 -7.92
C ILE A 593 -27.79 4.93 -8.45
N TYR A 594 -27.81 3.77 -9.10
CA TYR A 594 -29.01 3.10 -9.62
C TYR A 594 -29.23 1.77 -8.90
N TYR A 595 -30.50 1.41 -8.64
CA TYR A 595 -30.81 0.25 -7.80
C TYR A 595 -32.05 -0.55 -8.27
N SER A 596 -32.16 -1.79 -7.79
CA SER A 596 -33.36 -2.62 -7.93
C SER A 596 -33.57 -3.56 -6.74
N PHE A 597 -34.83 -3.98 -6.53
CA PHE A 597 -35.25 -4.96 -5.49
C PHE A 597 -35.93 -6.21 -6.07
N ASP A 598 -36.12 -6.25 -7.40
CA ASP A 598 -36.85 -7.28 -8.16
C ASP A 598 -35.94 -8.41 -8.69
N ASN A 599 -34.66 -8.41 -8.30
CA ASN A 599 -33.60 -9.28 -8.80
C ASN A 599 -33.21 -9.07 -10.29
N SER A 600 -33.61 -7.97 -10.93
CA SER A 600 -33.00 -7.48 -12.17
C SER A 600 -31.56 -7.00 -11.95
N THR A 601 -30.79 -6.76 -13.02
CA THR A 601 -29.58 -5.93 -12.92
C THR A 601 -29.96 -4.50 -13.29
N PRO A 602 -29.83 -3.52 -12.37
CA PRO A 602 -30.17 -2.14 -12.67
C PRO A 602 -29.18 -1.53 -13.67
N ASP A 603 -29.70 -0.72 -14.57
CA ASP A 603 -28.92 0.19 -15.42
C ASP A 603 -29.34 1.66 -15.17
N ARG A 604 -28.85 2.59 -15.98
CA ARG A 604 -29.17 4.03 -15.85
C ARG A 604 -30.64 4.42 -16.12
N PHE A 605 -31.51 3.47 -16.47
CA PHE A 605 -32.95 3.69 -16.65
C PHE A 605 -33.79 3.09 -15.51
N TYR A 606 -33.17 2.37 -14.57
CA TYR A 606 -33.79 1.95 -13.31
C TYR A 606 -33.98 3.13 -12.34
N PRO A 607 -34.69 2.94 -11.22
CA PRO A 607 -34.78 3.93 -10.16
C PRO A 607 -33.39 4.46 -9.73
N LYS A 608 -33.19 5.76 -9.92
CA LYS A 608 -32.05 6.50 -9.38
C LYS A 608 -32.27 6.70 -7.88
N TYR A 609 -31.24 6.47 -7.08
CA TYR A 609 -31.26 6.77 -5.64
C TYR A 609 -31.28 8.29 -5.42
N THR A 610 -32.26 8.75 -4.63
CA THR A 610 -32.47 10.17 -4.28
C THR A 610 -32.66 10.38 -2.77
N GLY A 611 -32.65 9.32 -1.98
CA GLY A 611 -32.91 9.31 -0.54
C GLY A 611 -33.07 7.88 -0.01
N ALA A 612 -33.17 7.74 1.32
CA ALA A 612 -33.19 6.46 2.01
C ALA A 612 -34.25 5.48 1.45
N LEU A 613 -33.83 4.27 1.09
CA LEU A 613 -34.67 3.24 0.50
C LEU A 613 -35.36 2.42 1.60
N GLN A 614 -36.69 2.37 1.59
CA GLN A 614 -37.42 1.33 2.32
C GLN A 614 -37.29 0.01 1.55
N VAL A 615 -36.80 -1.04 2.21
CA VAL A 615 -36.71 -2.37 1.60
C VAL A 615 -38.13 -2.95 1.47
N PRO A 616 -38.59 -3.36 0.27
CA PRO A 616 -39.89 -3.99 0.10
C PRO A 616 -39.99 -5.29 0.89
N LYS A 617 -41.16 -5.56 1.48
CA LYS A 617 -41.41 -6.67 2.40
C LYS A 617 -40.92 -8.03 1.87
N ASP A 618 -41.19 -8.31 0.59
CA ASP A 618 -40.95 -9.60 -0.04
C ASP A 618 -39.69 -9.59 -0.93
N ALA A 619 -38.83 -8.57 -0.83
CA ALA A 619 -37.58 -8.48 -1.57
C ALA A 619 -36.48 -9.39 -0.98
N SER A 620 -35.85 -10.19 -1.83
CA SER A 620 -34.73 -11.07 -1.50
C SER A 620 -33.37 -10.36 -1.54
N MET A 621 -33.22 -9.43 -2.49
CA MET A 621 -31.95 -8.76 -2.82
C MET A 621 -32.17 -7.26 -3.00
N LEU A 622 -31.17 -6.46 -2.64
CA LEU A 622 -30.95 -5.11 -3.15
C LEU A 622 -29.76 -5.18 -4.12
N ARG A 623 -29.96 -4.83 -5.38
CA ARG A 623 -28.85 -4.62 -6.33
C ARG A 623 -28.58 -3.15 -6.53
N VAL A 624 -27.30 -2.80 -6.60
CA VAL A 624 -26.83 -1.41 -6.72
C VAL A 624 -25.64 -1.36 -7.68
N ILE A 625 -25.58 -0.32 -8.51
CA ILE A 625 -24.44 0.01 -9.38
C ILE A 625 -24.29 1.54 -9.43
N THR A 626 -23.06 2.02 -9.69
CA THR A 626 -22.80 3.45 -9.86
C THR A 626 -22.36 3.79 -11.28
N TYR A 627 -22.82 4.94 -11.76
CA TYR A 627 -22.59 5.47 -13.10
C TYR A 627 -21.97 6.87 -13.00
N ARG A 628 -21.02 7.18 -13.90
CA ARG A 628 -20.63 8.57 -14.17
C ARG A 628 -21.29 9.02 -15.47
N GLY A 629 -22.36 9.80 -15.33
CA GLY A 629 -23.20 10.25 -16.43
C GLY A 629 -23.86 9.09 -17.19
N LYS A 630 -23.25 8.66 -18.31
CA LYS A 630 -23.79 7.59 -19.17
C LYS A 630 -23.08 6.24 -19.04
N GLN A 631 -21.94 6.17 -18.37
CA GLN A 631 -21.11 4.95 -18.26
C GLN A 631 -21.18 4.35 -16.84
N PRO A 632 -21.29 3.02 -16.68
CA PRO A 632 -21.08 2.36 -15.39
C PRO A 632 -19.61 2.50 -14.97
N ILE A 633 -19.35 2.62 -13.67
CA ILE A 633 -17.99 2.81 -13.14
C ILE A 633 -17.74 2.05 -11.83
N GLY A 634 -18.74 1.95 -10.94
CA GLY A 634 -18.70 1.06 -9.78
C GLY A 634 -19.08 -0.38 -10.12
N ARG A 635 -18.84 -1.29 -9.17
CA ARG A 635 -19.21 -2.71 -9.31
C ARG A 635 -20.72 -2.89 -9.16
N LEU A 636 -21.25 -3.94 -9.79
CA LEU A 636 -22.61 -4.41 -9.49
C LEU A 636 -22.61 -5.13 -8.14
N ILE A 637 -23.10 -4.46 -7.11
CA ILE A 637 -23.23 -5.02 -5.76
C ILE A 637 -24.57 -5.72 -5.65
N SER A 638 -24.56 -7.00 -5.31
CA SER A 638 -25.75 -7.81 -5.02
C SER A 638 -25.83 -8.05 -3.51
N MET A 639 -26.55 -7.19 -2.80
CA MET A 639 -26.68 -7.19 -1.34
C MET A 639 -27.91 -8.03 -0.90
N PRO A 640 -27.75 -9.14 -0.18
CA PRO A 640 -28.89 -9.90 0.34
C PRO A 640 -29.67 -9.12 1.40
N VAL A 641 -30.99 -9.14 1.33
CA VAL A 641 -31.85 -8.50 2.34
C VAL A 641 -31.67 -9.14 3.73
N ALA A 642 -31.30 -10.43 3.78
CA ALA A 642 -30.91 -11.10 5.02
C ALA A 642 -29.66 -10.48 5.69
N ASP A 643 -28.72 -9.92 4.91
CA ASP A 643 -27.52 -9.26 5.47
C ASP A 643 -27.80 -7.81 5.87
N LEU A 644 -28.67 -7.10 5.13
CA LEU A 644 -29.24 -5.83 5.58
C LEU A 644 -29.98 -6.01 6.92
N GLN A 645 -30.77 -7.07 7.07
CA GLN A 645 -31.44 -7.40 8.34
C GLN A 645 -30.44 -7.65 9.49
N LYS A 646 -29.31 -8.34 9.24
CA LYS A 646 -28.25 -8.54 10.26
C LYS A 646 -27.60 -7.22 10.71
N ARG A 647 -27.42 -6.26 9.78
CA ARG A 647 -26.85 -4.92 10.04
C ARG A 647 -27.81 -3.99 10.80
N SER A 648 -29.11 -4.24 10.70
CA SER A 648 -30.18 -3.41 11.29
C SER A 648 -30.50 -3.68 12.78
N LYS A 649 -29.49 -4.10 13.55
CA LYS A 649 -29.62 -4.55 14.95
C LYS A 649 -29.10 -3.51 15.93
#